data_AF-A0A1F5H1D3-F1
#
_entry.id   AF-A0A1F5H1D3-F1
#
_cell.length_a   1.000
_cell.length_b   1.000
_cell.length_c   1.000
_cell.angle_alpha   90.00
_cell.angle_beta   90.00
_cell.angle_gamma   90.00
#
_symmetry.space_group_name_H-M   'P 1'
#
loop_
_entity.id
_entity.type
_entity.pdbx_description
1 polymer ?
#
loop_
_entity_poly.entity_id
_entity_poly.type
_entity_poly.pdbx_seq_one_letter_code
_entity_poly.pdbx_strand_id
1 'polypeptide(L)'
;MDQSAQNNNRPTVLITHVDSFLGASLAKFLLSRNCLVYAVGNPPFFKELLKDHDFTLLEFNLNQPLPDYLPNFDLVFYPDLLFGNFKRQFSTLPNLPLATNNIVSLARDGRSRVLVMAPITIDEQIYEYLAQGQDLRKFLKLYLVGDIYGPAMPLEAAKTPQAPNRLADLIVQAMTDDKVILEKEGLQMIYPTYIADVTLAIDKFVFEEAQHQEEYIRVIVSEAPKTALSVAYEIQNAARLILGKELALFFAGSEPQHRVEVEPTIATGDLGFSPKVHLAEGLKQTFEYFANQNLESQPKAYFRPGSHLPAREPADSQTISASRLDEIADLKRDSKIKDRISRLTAKLPKAAFKARLKTGLFFILAILFLTLVKDGFDLYRGATSLKNAQKALVLGNLQEAEVEAKVALKSFNSAAGQTKILLFPVSLIFPSKYQSINLALSGMAVGADSVNYFVRGSRGLVKDLEVITSKDGKTEGLDLETPAVDFRRAYFLSSWAGGLLNLAQEGGIFKSKIAASQSAMLSLNSLSQSALDLVNLVGDFSGNGKPRTYLVLLQNNSELRPGGGFIGNFGLIEFENSHLKGISVEDIYTIDGQLQEEIEPPAQLLKTLGIERFYLRDSNWSGDFEINAATARDFYKKETGKNVDGVIAINLNSIQNVLAKMGPVKLTDYGEEISAQNLFERGEYYSEIGSFPGSTQKKDFFGALSRAIISQIIDSFNQSAKKNSGVVPWLALLEVGSDALARKDLMLTFDSPILSSFVRSGGWDFPLPPASFNPADDSVESRDFLALVEANLGANKVNRFLERKIAYDVTIGRDADLVAKLTITYTNKSQADTWPAGKYVNFLRVYVPLGASLFEYQNADKKDVGEVEVTTQGNLTVFSTMVEVPIKSTREVVFSYRIPKNIKLEKAPYYHLYVQKQAGTEKDPFEFKFNLPAYLTVKSVNGSDEQEGKQNLLLQTDLATDRQFEIEVAKR
;
A
#
# COMPACT_ATOMS: atom_id res chain seq x y z
N MET A 1 -26.36 -33.32 -61.79
CA MET A 1 -25.05 -33.72 -61.24
C MET A 1 -24.27 -32.44 -61.05
N ASP A 2 -24.29 -31.89 -59.84
CA ASP A 2 -23.50 -30.73 -59.46
C ASP A 2 -23.18 -30.89 -57.96
N GLN A 3 -21.92 -31.20 -57.66
CA GLN A 3 -21.36 -31.29 -56.31
C GLN A 3 -20.26 -30.22 -56.15
N SER A 4 -20.49 -29.01 -56.68
CA SER A 4 -19.57 -27.87 -56.58
C SER A 4 -20.12 -26.71 -55.75
N ALA A 5 -20.92 -27.00 -54.71
CA ALA A 5 -21.45 -25.98 -53.80
C ALA A 5 -21.57 -26.47 -52.34
N GLN A 6 -20.43 -26.74 -51.69
CA GLN A 6 -20.32 -26.56 -50.24
C GLN A 6 -19.41 -25.36 -50.00
N ASN A 7 -19.99 -24.28 -49.47
CA ASN A 7 -19.34 -23.00 -49.22
C ASN A 7 -18.07 -23.15 -48.34
N ASN A 8 -16.91 -22.95 -48.96
CA ASN A 8 -15.62 -22.66 -48.32
C ASN A 8 -15.65 -21.24 -47.71
N ASN A 9 -16.30 -21.04 -46.56
CA ASN A 9 -16.24 -19.75 -45.86
C ASN A 9 -15.04 -19.76 -44.89
N ARG A 10 -13.85 -19.41 -45.38
CA ARG A 10 -12.63 -19.30 -44.56
C ARG A 10 -12.76 -18.09 -43.61
N PRO A 11 -12.44 -18.21 -42.30
CA PRO A 11 -12.49 -17.09 -41.38
C PRO A 11 -11.54 -15.97 -41.81
N THR A 12 -12.04 -14.74 -41.80
CA THR A 12 -11.28 -13.53 -42.11
C THR A 12 -10.77 -12.91 -40.82
N VAL A 13 -9.46 -12.73 -40.68
CA VAL A 13 -8.82 -12.31 -39.43
C VAL A 13 -8.06 -11.00 -39.61
N LEU A 14 -8.24 -10.08 -38.68
CA LEU A 14 -7.42 -8.86 -38.56
C LEU A 14 -6.43 -9.01 -37.41
N ILE A 15 -5.14 -8.73 -37.63
CA ILE A 15 -4.11 -8.65 -36.60
C ILE A 15 -3.52 -7.24 -36.63
N THR A 16 -3.48 -6.58 -35.47
CA THR A 16 -2.78 -5.30 -35.30
C THR A 16 -1.36 -5.52 -34.75
N HIS A 17 -0.41 -4.62 -35.03
CA HIS A 17 1.01 -4.73 -34.66
C HIS A 17 1.66 -6.06 -35.10
N VAL A 18 1.55 -6.39 -36.39
CA VAL A 18 2.16 -7.63 -36.95
C VAL A 18 3.69 -7.61 -36.96
N ASP A 19 4.30 -6.44 -36.80
CA ASP A 19 5.73 -6.21 -36.61
C ASP A 19 6.25 -6.66 -35.24
N SER A 20 5.36 -7.02 -34.31
CA SER A 20 5.73 -7.65 -33.04
C SER A 20 5.96 -9.16 -33.15
N PHE A 21 6.77 -9.71 -32.23
CA PHE A 21 7.02 -11.15 -32.17
C PHE A 21 5.73 -11.97 -32.01
N LEU A 22 4.81 -11.50 -31.15
CA LEU A 22 3.51 -12.13 -30.97
C LEU A 22 2.65 -12.02 -32.23
N GLY A 23 2.54 -10.83 -32.82
CA GLY A 23 1.72 -10.58 -34.01
C GLY A 23 2.15 -11.44 -35.20
N ALA A 24 3.45 -11.52 -35.47
CA ALA A 24 4.00 -12.36 -36.54
C ALA A 24 3.79 -13.86 -36.26
N SER A 25 3.94 -14.30 -35.01
CA SER A 25 3.72 -15.69 -34.61
C SER A 25 2.24 -16.10 -34.73
N LEU A 26 1.33 -15.22 -34.33
CA LEU A 26 -0.11 -15.41 -34.50
C LEU A 26 -0.49 -15.47 -35.97
N ALA A 27 0.07 -14.60 -36.83
CA ALA A 27 -0.18 -14.63 -38.27
C ALA A 27 0.19 -16.00 -38.87
N LYS A 28 1.37 -16.52 -38.53
CA LYS A 28 1.83 -17.84 -38.97
C LYS A 28 0.91 -18.97 -38.48
N PHE A 29 0.52 -18.91 -37.21
CA PHE A 29 -0.42 -19.87 -36.63
C PHE A 29 -1.78 -19.83 -37.33
N LEU A 30 -2.35 -18.65 -37.57
CA LEU A 30 -3.67 -18.49 -38.17
C LEU A 30 -3.70 -18.93 -39.64
N LEU A 31 -2.63 -18.68 -40.41
CA LEU A 31 -2.47 -19.23 -41.76
C LEU A 31 -2.47 -20.76 -41.73
N SER A 32 -1.80 -21.38 -40.74
CA SER A 32 -1.83 -22.85 -40.57
C SER A 32 -3.22 -23.41 -40.22
N ARG A 33 -4.15 -22.55 -39.76
CA ARG A 33 -5.55 -22.86 -39.49
C ARG A 33 -6.48 -22.49 -40.66
N ASN A 34 -5.93 -22.29 -41.87
CA ASN A 34 -6.68 -21.96 -43.09
C ASN A 34 -7.51 -20.67 -42.98
N CYS A 35 -7.01 -19.68 -42.25
CA CYS A 35 -7.61 -18.35 -42.13
C CYS A 35 -7.06 -17.39 -43.21
N LEU A 36 -7.88 -16.43 -43.62
CA LEU A 36 -7.46 -15.28 -44.43
C LEU A 36 -6.95 -14.19 -43.49
N VAL A 37 -5.64 -13.90 -43.49
CA VAL A 37 -5.00 -13.02 -42.50
C VAL A 37 -4.71 -11.65 -43.11
N TYR A 38 -5.34 -10.63 -42.54
CA TYR A 38 -5.07 -9.23 -42.80
C TYR A 38 -4.32 -8.65 -41.60
N ALA A 39 -3.24 -7.93 -41.87
CA ALA A 39 -2.33 -7.47 -40.85
C ALA A 39 -2.06 -5.97 -41.00
N VAL A 40 -2.04 -5.24 -39.88
CA VAL A 40 -1.71 -3.80 -39.85
C VAL A 40 -0.43 -3.60 -39.04
N GLY A 41 0.50 -2.82 -39.57
CA GLY A 41 1.77 -2.51 -38.90
C GLY A 41 2.90 -2.34 -39.90
N ASN A 42 4.13 -2.23 -39.40
CA ASN A 42 5.31 -2.33 -40.26
C ASN A 42 5.44 -3.75 -40.83
N PRO A 43 6.27 -3.96 -41.89
CA PRO A 43 6.54 -5.29 -42.41
C PRO A 43 6.97 -6.26 -41.30
N PRO A 44 6.38 -7.48 -41.23
CA PRO A 44 6.64 -8.41 -40.14
C PRO A 44 8.08 -8.94 -40.18
N PHE A 45 8.61 -9.28 -39.00
CA PHE A 45 9.94 -9.86 -38.87
C PHE A 45 10.09 -11.18 -39.66
N PHE A 46 9.04 -12.00 -39.71
CA PHE A 46 8.97 -13.19 -40.57
C PHE A 46 8.65 -12.81 -42.02
N LYS A 47 9.68 -12.49 -42.81
CA LYS A 47 9.54 -12.10 -44.23
C LYS A 47 8.84 -13.15 -45.10
N GLU A 48 8.80 -14.41 -44.67
CA GLU A 48 8.05 -15.47 -45.34
C GLU A 48 6.53 -15.21 -45.38
N LEU A 49 5.97 -14.49 -44.39
CA LEU A 49 4.55 -14.12 -44.37
C LEU A 49 4.17 -13.28 -45.59
N LEU A 50 5.06 -12.41 -46.07
CA LEU A 50 4.82 -11.57 -47.24
C LEU A 50 4.75 -12.35 -48.56
N LYS A 51 5.14 -13.63 -48.55
CA LYS A 51 5.07 -14.52 -49.72
C LYS A 51 3.83 -15.41 -49.70
N ASP A 52 3.10 -15.46 -48.59
CA ASP A 52 1.91 -16.27 -48.45
C ASP A 52 0.72 -15.60 -49.16
N HIS A 53 0.01 -16.36 -50.00
CA HIS A 53 -1.11 -15.84 -50.79
C HIS A 53 -2.35 -15.51 -49.95
N ASP A 54 -2.47 -16.07 -48.74
CA ASP A 54 -3.57 -15.82 -47.82
C ASP A 54 -3.22 -14.76 -46.74
N PHE A 55 -2.05 -14.12 -46.85
CA PHE A 55 -1.61 -13.02 -46.00
C PHE A 55 -1.64 -11.68 -46.75
N THR A 56 -2.22 -10.65 -46.14
CA THR A 56 -2.26 -9.29 -46.68
C THR A 56 -1.78 -8.28 -45.64
N LEU A 57 -0.70 -7.57 -45.94
CA LEU A 57 -0.25 -6.42 -45.15
C LEU A 57 -0.99 -5.15 -45.59
N LEU A 58 -1.56 -4.43 -44.62
CA LEU A 58 -2.33 -3.21 -44.82
C LEU A 58 -1.59 -2.01 -44.20
N GLU A 59 -1.41 -0.97 -45.01
CA GLU A 59 -0.82 0.30 -44.56
C GLU A 59 -1.93 1.34 -44.34
N PHE A 60 -2.43 1.48 -43.11
CA PHE A 60 -3.29 2.61 -42.74
C PHE A 60 -3.24 2.90 -41.24
N ASN A 61 -3.66 4.12 -40.86
CA ASN A 61 -3.59 4.62 -39.49
C ASN A 61 -4.82 4.18 -38.68
N LEU A 62 -4.61 3.34 -37.67
CA LEU A 62 -5.68 2.82 -36.80
C LEU A 62 -6.43 3.91 -36.01
N ASN A 63 -5.91 5.14 -35.92
CA ASN A 63 -6.65 6.26 -35.33
C ASN A 63 -7.82 6.74 -36.20
N GLN A 64 -7.95 6.24 -37.43
CA GLN A 64 -9.11 6.42 -38.32
C GLN A 64 -9.96 5.14 -38.36
N PRO A 65 -11.27 5.24 -38.64
CA PRO A 65 -12.12 4.07 -38.87
C PRO A 65 -11.57 3.18 -40.00
N LEU A 66 -11.84 1.88 -39.93
CA LEU A 66 -11.48 0.94 -40.98
C LEU A 66 -12.14 1.38 -42.31
N PRO A 67 -11.40 1.41 -43.43
CA PRO A 67 -11.97 1.75 -44.73
C PRO A 67 -13.07 0.77 -45.18
N ASP A 68 -14.15 1.31 -45.75
CA ASP A 68 -15.32 0.53 -46.19
C ASP A 68 -15.03 -0.53 -47.28
N TYR A 69 -13.86 -0.45 -47.94
CA TYR A 69 -13.45 -1.42 -48.96
C TYR A 69 -12.83 -2.70 -48.37
N LEU A 70 -12.50 -2.71 -47.08
CA LEU A 70 -11.97 -3.90 -46.42
C LEU A 70 -13.09 -4.92 -46.17
N PRO A 71 -12.77 -6.24 -46.15
CA PRO A 71 -13.75 -7.24 -45.78
C PRO A 71 -14.17 -7.08 -44.31
N ASN A 72 -15.32 -7.65 -43.97
CA ASN A 72 -15.67 -7.83 -42.56
C ASN A 72 -14.74 -8.89 -41.95
N PHE A 73 -14.31 -8.65 -40.71
CA PHE A 73 -13.44 -9.57 -39.98
C PHE A 73 -14.25 -10.42 -39.00
N ASP A 74 -14.07 -11.73 -39.05
CA ASP A 74 -14.68 -12.67 -38.10
C ASP A 74 -13.96 -12.62 -36.75
N LEU A 75 -12.62 -12.50 -36.78
CA LEU A 75 -11.74 -12.39 -35.61
C LEU A 75 -10.84 -11.16 -35.73
N VAL A 76 -10.65 -10.45 -34.63
CA VAL A 76 -9.73 -9.29 -34.55
C VAL A 76 -8.81 -9.47 -33.36
N PHE A 77 -7.51 -9.63 -33.60
CA PHE A 77 -6.47 -9.72 -32.58
C PHE A 77 -5.84 -8.34 -32.35
N TYR A 78 -5.95 -7.86 -31.11
CA TYR A 78 -5.50 -6.52 -30.70
C TYR A 78 -4.41 -6.59 -29.62
N PRO A 79 -3.14 -6.86 -29.99
CA PRO A 79 -2.01 -6.91 -29.05
C PRO A 79 -1.42 -5.54 -28.70
N ASP A 80 -1.88 -4.44 -29.30
CA ASP A 80 -1.34 -3.09 -29.04
C ASP A 80 -1.26 -2.71 -27.54
N LEU A 81 -2.16 -3.24 -26.70
CA LEU A 81 -2.13 -2.97 -25.25
C LEU A 81 -0.91 -3.59 -24.55
N LEU A 82 -0.26 -4.58 -25.15
CA LEU A 82 1.01 -5.13 -24.67
C LEU A 82 2.19 -4.15 -24.87
N PHE A 83 2.09 -3.21 -25.81
CA PHE A 83 3.22 -2.38 -26.24
C PHE A 83 3.14 -0.91 -25.79
N GLY A 84 2.02 -0.48 -25.20
CA GLY A 84 1.91 0.89 -24.68
C GLY A 84 2.37 1.03 -23.23
N ASN A 85 2.80 2.25 -22.88
CA ASN A 85 3.22 2.64 -21.52
C ASN A 85 2.01 2.83 -20.60
N PHE A 86 1.24 1.75 -20.36
CA PHE A 86 -0.04 1.81 -19.67
C PHE A 86 0.04 1.69 -18.14
N LYS A 87 1.22 1.37 -17.58
CA LYS A 87 1.46 1.16 -16.13
C LYS A 87 1.12 2.36 -15.22
N ARG A 88 0.76 3.53 -15.77
CA ARG A 88 0.39 4.71 -14.99
C ARG A 88 -0.83 5.50 -15.48
N GLN A 89 -1.52 5.05 -16.53
CA GLN A 89 -2.39 5.96 -17.28
C GLN A 89 -3.88 5.61 -17.36
N PHE A 90 -4.33 4.37 -17.16
CA PHE A 90 -5.77 4.06 -17.31
C PHE A 90 -6.67 4.70 -16.25
N SER A 91 -6.21 4.83 -14.99
CA SER A 91 -6.91 5.62 -13.96
C SER A 91 -7.00 7.11 -14.28
N THR A 92 -6.24 7.60 -15.27
CA THR A 92 -6.22 9.01 -15.69
C THR A 92 -6.77 9.25 -17.10
N LEU A 93 -7.06 8.20 -17.88
CA LEU A 93 -7.46 8.35 -19.28
C LEU A 93 -8.99 8.54 -19.39
N PRO A 94 -9.46 9.70 -19.86
CA PRO A 94 -10.87 10.03 -19.89
C PRO A 94 -11.63 9.33 -21.03
N ASN A 95 -10.90 8.83 -22.04
CA ASN A 95 -11.42 8.09 -23.19
C ASN A 95 -10.36 7.06 -23.63
N LEU A 96 -10.83 5.95 -24.19
CA LEU A 96 -9.98 4.99 -24.90
C LEU A 96 -9.15 5.72 -25.97
N PRO A 97 -7.86 5.36 -26.17
CA PRO A 97 -7.10 5.82 -27.34
C PRO A 97 -7.91 5.59 -28.62
N LEU A 98 -7.85 6.51 -29.58
CA LEU A 98 -8.68 6.45 -30.80
C LEU A 98 -8.54 5.11 -31.53
N ALA A 99 -7.32 4.60 -31.67
CA ALA A 99 -7.07 3.27 -32.23
C ALA A 99 -7.76 2.15 -31.45
N THR A 100 -7.65 2.14 -30.13
CA THR A 100 -8.33 1.16 -29.27
C THR A 100 -9.85 1.26 -29.40
N ASN A 101 -10.40 2.47 -29.41
CA ASN A 101 -11.84 2.67 -29.56
C ASN A 101 -12.34 2.21 -30.94
N ASN A 102 -11.61 2.48 -32.01
CA ASN A 102 -11.95 2.03 -33.36
C ASN A 102 -11.97 0.50 -33.44
N ILE A 103 -10.98 -0.18 -32.87
CA ILE A 103 -10.91 -1.65 -32.85
C ILE A 103 -12.00 -2.26 -31.96
N VAL A 104 -12.16 -1.77 -30.74
CA VAL A 104 -13.21 -2.26 -29.81
C VAL A 104 -14.61 -2.01 -30.37
N SER A 105 -14.80 -0.95 -31.16
CA SER A 105 -16.09 -0.68 -31.80
C SER A 105 -16.55 -1.77 -32.76
N LEU A 106 -15.65 -2.57 -33.32
CA LEU A 106 -15.99 -3.71 -34.19
C LEU A 106 -16.75 -4.81 -33.44
N ALA A 107 -16.55 -4.93 -32.12
CA ALA A 107 -17.34 -5.83 -31.29
C ALA A 107 -18.79 -5.33 -31.09
N ARG A 108 -19.04 -4.01 -31.20
CA ARG A 108 -20.37 -3.41 -31.02
C ARG A 108 -21.34 -3.77 -32.14
N ASP A 109 -20.81 -4.02 -33.34
CA ASP A 109 -21.61 -4.39 -34.51
C ASP A 109 -22.12 -5.84 -34.43
N GLY A 110 -21.65 -6.62 -33.44
CA GLY A 110 -22.10 -7.99 -33.18
C GLY A 110 -21.68 -9.00 -34.26
N ARG A 111 -20.73 -8.63 -35.12
CA ARG A 111 -20.24 -9.45 -36.24
C ARG A 111 -18.79 -9.93 -36.02
N SER A 112 -17.95 -9.09 -35.42
CA SER A 112 -16.54 -9.39 -35.18
C SER A 112 -16.31 -9.78 -33.73
N ARG A 113 -15.58 -10.88 -33.49
CA ARG A 113 -15.04 -11.20 -32.16
C ARG A 113 -13.69 -10.48 -32.02
N VAL A 114 -13.60 -9.55 -31.08
CA VAL A 114 -12.41 -8.76 -30.77
C VAL A 114 -11.71 -9.38 -29.55
N LEU A 115 -10.47 -9.80 -29.75
CA LEU A 115 -9.58 -10.43 -28.78
C LEU A 115 -8.49 -9.41 -28.41
N VAL A 116 -8.69 -8.73 -27.30
CA VAL A 116 -7.75 -7.75 -26.77
C VAL A 116 -6.70 -8.49 -25.94
N MET A 117 -5.42 -8.25 -26.21
CA MET A 117 -4.33 -8.84 -25.44
C MET A 117 -3.61 -7.75 -24.66
N ALA A 118 -3.45 -7.94 -23.36
CA ALA A 118 -2.85 -6.98 -22.44
C ALA A 118 -1.88 -7.66 -21.47
N PRO A 119 -0.93 -6.92 -20.88
CA PRO A 119 0.03 -7.50 -19.92
C PRO A 119 -0.70 -8.08 -18.72
N ILE A 120 -0.23 -9.21 -18.19
CA ILE A 120 -0.82 -9.85 -17.01
C ILE A 120 -0.78 -9.00 -15.74
N THR A 121 0.09 -7.99 -15.71
CA THR A 121 0.23 -7.02 -14.62
C THR A 121 -0.81 -5.89 -14.68
N ILE A 122 -1.70 -5.88 -15.69
CA ILE A 122 -2.77 -4.90 -15.81
C ILE A 122 -3.98 -5.30 -14.97
N ASP A 123 -4.67 -4.32 -14.40
CA ASP A 123 -5.89 -4.55 -13.62
C ASP A 123 -7.00 -5.16 -14.50
N GLU A 124 -7.65 -6.22 -14.02
CA GLU A 124 -8.80 -6.87 -14.68
C GLU A 124 -9.95 -5.89 -14.98
N GLN A 125 -10.03 -4.79 -14.21
CA GLN A 125 -10.97 -3.69 -14.42
C GLN A 125 -10.80 -2.97 -15.76
N ILE A 126 -9.70 -3.20 -16.49
CA ILE A 126 -9.54 -2.72 -17.86
C ILE A 126 -10.62 -3.27 -18.79
N TYR A 127 -11.18 -4.44 -18.51
CA TYR A 127 -12.27 -4.99 -19.31
C TYR A 127 -13.50 -4.06 -19.30
N GLU A 128 -13.90 -3.60 -18.11
CA GLU A 128 -15.04 -2.69 -17.96
C GLU A 128 -14.76 -1.32 -18.60
N TYR A 129 -13.50 -0.87 -18.56
CA TYR A 129 -13.06 0.33 -19.26
C TYR A 129 -13.18 0.20 -20.79
N LEU A 130 -12.72 -0.93 -21.35
CA LEU A 130 -12.83 -1.24 -22.78
C LEU A 130 -14.30 -1.37 -23.21
N ALA A 131 -15.11 -2.03 -22.38
CA ALA A 131 -16.54 -2.22 -22.64
C ALA A 131 -17.36 -0.93 -22.48
N GLN A 132 -16.83 0.08 -21.78
CA GLN A 132 -17.53 1.33 -21.44
C GLN A 132 -18.91 1.08 -20.79
N GLY A 133 -19.02 0.02 -19.96
CA GLY A 133 -20.27 -0.39 -19.31
C GLY A 133 -21.36 -0.93 -20.24
N GLN A 134 -21.04 -1.26 -21.49
CA GLN A 134 -21.94 -1.96 -22.40
C GLN A 134 -21.77 -3.47 -22.29
N ASP A 135 -22.85 -4.24 -22.49
CA ASP A 135 -22.78 -5.70 -22.51
C ASP A 135 -22.23 -6.21 -23.85
N LEU A 136 -20.90 -6.15 -24.00
CA LEU A 136 -20.15 -6.64 -25.17
C LEU A 136 -19.58 -8.06 -24.96
N ARG A 137 -20.01 -8.77 -23.91
CA ARG A 137 -19.39 -10.00 -23.40
C ARG A 137 -19.30 -11.16 -24.40
N LYS A 138 -20.18 -11.15 -25.40
CA LYS A 138 -20.22 -12.14 -26.49
C LYS A 138 -19.15 -11.91 -27.57
N PHE A 139 -18.74 -10.66 -27.78
CA PHE A 139 -17.91 -10.26 -28.91
C PHE A 139 -16.59 -9.61 -28.50
N LEU A 140 -16.40 -9.26 -27.23
CA LEU A 140 -15.16 -8.72 -26.68
C LEU A 140 -14.57 -9.67 -25.63
N LYS A 141 -13.34 -10.13 -25.87
CA LYS A 141 -12.56 -10.99 -24.96
C LYS A 141 -11.24 -10.33 -24.61
N LEU A 142 -10.82 -10.41 -23.35
CA LEU A 142 -9.54 -9.93 -22.84
C LEU A 142 -8.64 -11.11 -22.49
N TYR A 143 -7.42 -11.10 -23.01
CA TYR A 143 -6.38 -12.07 -22.71
C TYR A 143 -5.24 -11.36 -21.99
N LEU A 144 -5.03 -11.76 -20.74
CA LEU A 144 -3.92 -11.31 -19.89
C LEU A 144 -2.72 -12.22 -20.14
N VAL A 145 -1.69 -11.69 -20.77
CA VAL A 145 -0.53 -12.46 -21.25
C VAL A 145 0.71 -12.09 -20.45
N GLY A 146 1.47 -13.09 -20.02
CA GLY A 146 2.76 -12.92 -19.34
C GLY A 146 3.89 -12.45 -20.26
N ASP A 147 5.13 -12.64 -19.81
CA ASP A 147 6.36 -12.27 -20.50
C ASP A 147 6.68 -13.27 -21.64
N ILE A 148 6.41 -12.84 -22.88
CA ILE A 148 6.47 -13.70 -24.07
C ILE A 148 7.91 -13.93 -24.55
N TYR A 149 8.31 -15.17 -24.75
CA TYR A 149 9.64 -15.51 -25.30
C TYR A 149 9.59 -16.78 -26.16
N GLY A 150 10.63 -17.00 -26.96
CA GLY A 150 10.78 -18.22 -27.75
C GLY A 150 11.76 -18.10 -28.93
N PRO A 151 11.91 -19.18 -29.73
CA PRO A 151 12.72 -19.20 -30.94
C PRO A 151 12.36 -18.06 -31.90
N ALA A 152 13.38 -17.51 -32.57
CA ALA A 152 13.24 -16.42 -33.54
C ALA A 152 12.72 -15.08 -32.98
N MET A 153 12.70 -14.90 -31.65
CA MET A 153 12.42 -13.60 -31.05
C MET A 153 13.48 -12.54 -31.49
N PRO A 154 13.12 -11.25 -31.61
CA PRO A 154 14.09 -10.22 -31.95
C PRO A 154 15.19 -10.06 -30.89
N LEU A 155 16.45 -9.89 -31.32
CA LEU A 155 17.62 -9.65 -30.45
C LEU A 155 18.09 -8.19 -30.43
N GLU A 156 17.32 -7.26 -30.99
CA GLU A 156 17.67 -5.84 -30.98
C GLU A 156 17.39 -5.25 -29.60
N ALA A 157 18.44 -4.76 -28.92
CA ALA A 157 18.30 -3.98 -27.69
C ALA A 157 17.44 -2.75 -28.01
N ALA A 158 16.23 -2.70 -27.45
CA ALA A 158 15.31 -1.59 -27.66
C ALA A 158 15.99 -0.28 -27.25
N LYS A 159 16.32 0.59 -28.23
CA LYS A 159 16.85 1.94 -27.98
C LYS A 159 15.81 2.90 -27.37
N THR A 160 14.63 2.39 -27.02
CA THR A 160 13.52 3.15 -26.44
C THR A 160 12.88 2.33 -25.31
N PRO A 161 12.74 2.90 -24.10
CA PRO A 161 12.04 2.25 -23.00
C PRO A 161 10.53 2.34 -23.23
N GLN A 162 9.96 1.40 -23.99
CA GLN A 162 8.51 1.35 -24.24
C GLN A 162 7.97 -0.11 -24.14
N ALA A 163 7.62 -0.47 -22.88
CA ALA A 163 6.74 -1.56 -22.39
C ALA A 163 7.21 -3.06 -22.48
N PRO A 164 6.62 -4.00 -21.72
CA PRO A 164 7.00 -4.45 -20.38
C PRO A 164 7.44 -5.93 -20.33
N ASN A 165 8.11 -6.44 -21.37
CA ASN A 165 8.51 -7.85 -21.45
C ASN A 165 9.89 -8.08 -20.82
N ARG A 166 9.91 -8.27 -19.51
CA ARG A 166 11.13 -8.33 -18.70
C ARG A 166 11.97 -9.55 -19.03
N LEU A 167 11.32 -10.69 -19.29
CA LEU A 167 12.03 -11.92 -19.63
C LEU A 167 12.80 -11.78 -20.95
N ALA A 168 12.16 -11.20 -21.96
CA ALA A 168 12.81 -10.97 -23.25
C ALA A 168 14.06 -10.09 -23.09
N ASP A 169 13.99 -9.03 -22.28
CA ASP A 169 15.12 -8.14 -22.03
C ASP A 169 16.31 -8.87 -21.38
N LEU A 170 16.05 -9.74 -20.40
CA LEU A 170 17.10 -10.55 -19.77
C LEU A 170 17.71 -11.57 -20.75
N ILE A 171 16.91 -12.18 -21.61
CA ILE A 171 17.37 -13.10 -22.66
C ILE A 171 18.25 -12.34 -23.68
N VAL A 172 17.83 -11.15 -24.11
CA VAL A 172 18.63 -10.32 -25.04
C VAL A 172 19.95 -9.90 -24.41
N GLN A 173 19.97 -9.48 -23.14
CA GLN A 173 21.21 -9.20 -22.41
C GLN A 173 22.13 -10.42 -22.38
N ALA A 174 21.60 -11.60 -22.03
CA ALA A 174 22.36 -12.85 -22.02
C ALA A 174 22.93 -13.23 -23.40
N MET A 175 22.20 -12.94 -24.48
CA MET A 175 22.65 -13.20 -25.85
C MET A 175 23.73 -12.21 -26.32
N THR A 176 23.63 -10.94 -25.91
CA THR A 176 24.42 -9.84 -26.46
C THR A 176 25.59 -9.37 -25.59
N ASP A 177 25.56 -9.63 -24.28
CA ASP A 177 26.56 -9.18 -23.30
C ASP A 177 26.93 -10.34 -22.35
N ASP A 178 28.10 -10.27 -21.70
CA ASP A 178 28.58 -11.28 -20.74
C ASP A 178 27.99 -11.10 -19.35
N LYS A 179 26.95 -10.25 -19.24
CA LYS A 179 26.29 -9.92 -17.99
C LYS A 179 24.79 -9.71 -18.16
N VAL A 180 24.07 -9.93 -17.07
CA VAL A 180 22.64 -9.66 -16.93
C VAL A 180 22.45 -8.68 -15.77
N ILE A 181 21.75 -7.59 -16.03
CA ILE A 181 21.47 -6.52 -15.06
C ILE A 181 20.06 -6.72 -14.51
N LEU A 182 19.96 -6.86 -13.19
CA LEU A 182 18.75 -7.06 -12.41
C LEU A 182 18.37 -5.76 -11.69
N GLU A 183 17.24 -5.19 -12.08
CA GLU A 183 16.69 -4.03 -11.36
C GLU A 183 16.01 -4.45 -10.05
N LYS A 184 15.96 -3.52 -9.07
CA LYS A 184 15.28 -3.73 -7.77
C LYS A 184 15.68 -5.04 -7.09
N GLU A 185 16.98 -5.29 -7.00
CA GLU A 185 17.57 -6.50 -6.39
C GLU A 185 17.12 -7.83 -7.02
N GLY A 186 16.50 -7.81 -8.21
CA GLY A 186 15.96 -8.99 -8.86
C GLY A 186 14.70 -9.56 -8.19
N LEU A 187 14.02 -8.80 -7.34
CA LEU A 187 12.80 -9.21 -6.64
C LEU A 187 11.52 -9.10 -7.48
N GLN A 188 11.58 -8.41 -8.62
CA GLN A 188 10.41 -8.25 -9.50
C GLN A 188 9.94 -9.60 -10.04
N MET A 189 8.62 -9.85 -10.06
CA MET A 189 8.11 -11.06 -10.68
C MET A 189 8.13 -10.98 -12.21
N ILE A 190 8.44 -12.13 -12.80
CA ILE A 190 8.39 -12.46 -14.22
C ILE A 190 7.36 -13.58 -14.36
N TYR A 191 6.55 -13.51 -15.41
CA TYR A 191 5.47 -14.45 -15.71
C TYR A 191 5.86 -15.19 -17.00
N PRO A 192 6.62 -16.29 -16.96
CA PRO A 192 7.13 -16.92 -18.16
C PRO A 192 5.99 -17.39 -19.08
N THR A 193 5.99 -16.93 -20.33
CA THR A 193 5.01 -17.33 -21.34
C THR A 193 5.71 -17.70 -22.64
N TYR A 194 5.79 -19.00 -22.93
CA TYR A 194 6.42 -19.49 -24.14
C TYR A 194 5.48 -19.32 -25.35
N ILE A 195 6.01 -18.87 -26.49
CA ILE A 195 5.19 -18.50 -27.66
C ILE A 195 4.29 -19.63 -28.17
N ALA A 196 4.75 -20.89 -28.10
CA ALA A 196 3.96 -22.04 -28.54
C ALA A 196 2.74 -22.27 -27.63
N ASP A 197 2.87 -22.01 -26.32
CA ASP A 197 1.77 -22.11 -25.37
C ASP A 197 0.74 -20.99 -25.58
N VAL A 198 1.16 -19.80 -26.05
CA VAL A 198 0.22 -18.76 -26.49
C VAL A 198 -0.63 -19.25 -27.66
N THR A 199 0.00 -19.83 -28.69
CA THR A 199 -0.76 -20.37 -29.83
C THR A 199 -1.65 -21.55 -29.45
N LEU A 200 -1.22 -22.38 -28.51
CA LEU A 200 -2.02 -23.48 -27.95
C LEU A 200 -3.26 -22.96 -27.21
N ALA A 201 -3.08 -21.93 -26.37
CA ALA A 201 -4.18 -21.27 -25.68
C ALA A 201 -5.18 -20.65 -26.67
N ILE A 202 -4.69 -19.99 -27.72
CA ILE A 202 -5.57 -19.44 -28.77
C ILE A 202 -6.30 -20.54 -29.54
N ASP A 203 -5.65 -21.65 -29.88
CA ASP A 203 -6.35 -22.77 -30.52
C ASP A 203 -7.50 -23.27 -29.64
N LYS A 204 -7.22 -23.43 -28.34
CA LYS A 204 -8.20 -23.87 -27.36
C LYS A 204 -9.38 -22.90 -27.21
N PHE A 205 -9.09 -21.64 -26.91
CA PHE A 205 -10.11 -20.65 -26.53
C PHE A 205 -10.88 -20.08 -27.72
N VAL A 206 -10.28 -20.09 -28.92
CA VAL A 206 -10.88 -19.43 -30.08
C VAL A 206 -11.54 -20.43 -31.03
N PHE A 207 -10.90 -21.59 -31.25
CA PHE A 207 -11.32 -22.56 -32.27
C PHE A 207 -11.93 -23.85 -31.71
N GLU A 208 -11.53 -24.30 -30.51
CA GLU A 208 -12.09 -25.55 -29.92
C GLU A 208 -13.27 -25.31 -28.97
N GLU A 209 -13.23 -24.30 -28.10
CA GLU A 209 -14.30 -24.03 -27.13
C GLU A 209 -15.52 -23.35 -27.77
N ALA A 210 -16.51 -24.15 -28.16
CA ALA A 210 -17.82 -23.66 -28.61
C ALA A 210 -18.83 -23.42 -27.47
N GLN A 211 -18.51 -23.72 -26.19
CA GLN A 211 -19.52 -23.85 -25.12
C GLN A 211 -19.29 -23.06 -23.81
N HIS A 212 -18.13 -22.40 -23.58
CA HIS A 212 -17.94 -21.54 -22.41
C HIS A 212 -18.09 -20.06 -22.78
N GLN A 213 -19.33 -19.64 -23.09
CA GLN A 213 -19.63 -18.25 -23.48
C GLN A 213 -19.50 -17.23 -22.34
N GLU A 214 -19.31 -17.65 -21.09
CA GLU A 214 -19.44 -16.79 -19.91
C GLU A 214 -18.13 -16.12 -19.46
N GLU A 215 -16.96 -16.66 -19.79
CA GLU A 215 -15.69 -16.09 -19.36
C GLU A 215 -15.13 -15.11 -20.39
N TYR A 216 -14.93 -13.86 -19.97
CA TYR A 216 -14.54 -12.74 -20.82
C TYR A 216 -13.10 -12.26 -20.56
N ILE A 217 -12.47 -12.75 -19.49
CA ILE A 217 -11.05 -12.56 -19.17
C ILE A 217 -10.39 -13.95 -19.12
N ARG A 218 -9.24 -14.08 -19.76
CA ARG A 218 -8.43 -15.32 -19.83
C ARG A 218 -6.99 -15.00 -19.53
N VAL A 219 -6.29 -15.88 -18.81
CA VAL A 219 -4.86 -15.72 -18.49
C VAL A 219 -4.03 -16.70 -19.32
N ILE A 220 -2.91 -16.24 -19.88
CA ILE A 220 -1.98 -17.05 -20.66
C ILE A 220 -0.56 -16.93 -20.08
N VAL A 221 -0.16 -17.96 -19.36
CA VAL A 221 1.20 -18.17 -18.85
C VAL A 221 1.62 -19.63 -19.05
N SER A 222 2.92 -19.87 -19.15
CA SER A 222 3.48 -21.21 -19.29
C SER A 222 3.86 -21.86 -17.97
N GLU A 223 4.18 -21.05 -16.97
CA GLU A 223 4.61 -21.51 -15.65
C GLU A 223 4.19 -20.50 -14.57
N ALA A 224 4.21 -20.96 -13.32
CA ALA A 224 4.04 -20.10 -12.17
C ALA A 224 5.08 -18.95 -12.19
N PRO A 225 4.71 -17.76 -11.68
CA PRO A 225 5.58 -16.60 -11.73
C PRO A 225 6.84 -16.82 -10.88
N LYS A 226 7.97 -16.25 -11.33
CA LYS A 226 9.28 -16.36 -10.68
C LYS A 226 9.92 -14.99 -10.52
N THR A 227 10.76 -14.82 -9.50
CA THR A 227 11.54 -13.59 -9.35
C THR A 227 12.54 -13.43 -10.51
N ALA A 228 12.84 -12.20 -10.90
CA ALA A 228 13.85 -11.88 -11.90
C ALA A 228 15.20 -12.52 -11.58
N LEU A 229 15.59 -12.61 -10.31
CA LEU A 229 16.79 -13.32 -9.88
C LEU A 229 16.72 -14.83 -10.16
N SER A 230 15.59 -15.48 -9.87
CA SER A 230 15.39 -16.91 -10.15
C SER A 230 15.47 -17.19 -11.64
N VAL A 231 14.80 -16.37 -12.46
CA VAL A 231 14.87 -16.42 -13.92
C VAL A 231 16.30 -16.21 -14.44
N ALA A 232 17.05 -15.28 -13.85
CA ALA A 232 18.42 -15.00 -14.25
C ALA A 232 19.36 -16.19 -14.02
N TYR A 233 19.16 -16.97 -12.95
CA TYR A 233 19.89 -18.23 -12.73
C TYR A 233 19.54 -19.30 -13.79
N GLU A 234 18.27 -19.40 -14.19
CA GLU A 234 17.89 -20.32 -15.28
C GLU A 234 18.50 -19.90 -16.62
N ILE A 235 18.51 -18.59 -16.92
CA ILE A 235 19.18 -18.01 -18.10
C ILE A 235 20.68 -18.29 -18.05
N GLN A 236 21.34 -18.07 -16.91
CA GLN A 236 22.76 -18.34 -16.71
C GLN A 236 23.09 -19.82 -16.98
N ASN A 237 22.29 -20.73 -16.41
CA ASN A 237 22.46 -22.18 -16.64
C ASN A 237 22.25 -22.57 -18.11
N ALA A 238 21.18 -22.08 -18.75
CA ALA A 238 20.90 -22.39 -20.14
C ALA A 238 21.98 -21.82 -21.08
N ALA A 239 22.45 -20.59 -20.83
CA ALA A 239 23.52 -19.97 -21.60
C ALA A 239 24.85 -20.73 -21.44
N ARG A 240 25.16 -21.17 -20.22
CA ARG A 240 26.35 -21.99 -19.95
C ARG A 240 26.29 -23.33 -20.69
N LEU A 241 25.15 -24.01 -20.65
CA LEU A 241 24.98 -25.34 -21.25
C LEU A 241 24.89 -25.32 -22.77
N ILE A 242 24.18 -24.35 -23.36
CA ILE A 242 23.86 -24.33 -24.79
C ILE A 242 24.81 -23.41 -25.57
N LEU A 243 25.14 -22.25 -25.00
CA LEU A 243 25.99 -21.25 -25.66
C LEU A 243 27.46 -21.32 -25.23
N GLY A 244 27.78 -22.12 -24.20
CA GLY A 244 29.13 -22.18 -23.61
C GLY A 244 29.56 -20.86 -22.96
N LYS A 245 28.60 -20.02 -22.57
CA LYS A 245 28.83 -18.65 -22.09
C LYS A 245 28.61 -18.55 -20.59
N GLU A 246 29.61 -18.02 -19.87
CA GLU A 246 29.50 -17.70 -18.44
C GLU A 246 28.97 -16.28 -18.29
N LEU A 247 27.80 -16.12 -17.67
CA LEU A 247 27.14 -14.83 -17.49
C LEU A 247 27.32 -14.32 -16.06
N ALA A 248 27.68 -13.06 -15.88
CA ALA A 248 27.72 -12.39 -14.58
C ALA A 248 26.40 -11.69 -14.26
N LEU A 249 25.89 -11.85 -13.02
CA LEU A 249 24.68 -11.16 -12.57
C LEU A 249 25.06 -9.86 -11.84
N PHE A 250 24.49 -8.73 -12.26
CA PHE A 250 24.68 -7.43 -11.63
C PHE A 250 23.34 -6.88 -11.15
N PHE A 251 23.35 -6.14 -10.06
CA PHE A 251 22.15 -5.50 -9.53
C PHE A 251 22.21 -3.98 -9.78
N ALA A 252 21.11 -3.38 -10.23
CA ALA A 252 20.99 -1.95 -10.49
C ALA A 252 19.75 -1.34 -9.80
N GLY A 253 19.89 -0.12 -9.27
CA GLY A 253 18.78 0.66 -8.69
C GLY A 253 19.03 1.13 -7.25
N SER A 254 18.41 2.25 -6.87
CA SER A 254 18.30 2.75 -5.49
C SER A 254 17.22 2.01 -4.71
N GLU A 255 17.26 2.10 -3.38
CA GLU A 255 16.40 1.43 -2.38
C GLU A 255 14.92 1.20 -2.78
N PRO A 256 14.29 0.11 -2.31
CA PRO A 256 12.94 -0.27 -2.69
C PRO A 256 11.92 0.80 -2.29
N GLN A 257 11.31 1.45 -3.28
CA GLN A 257 10.10 2.25 -3.05
C GLN A 257 9.02 1.35 -2.43
N HIS A 258 8.58 1.70 -1.22
CA HIS A 258 7.59 1.01 -0.37
C HIS A 258 6.16 1.01 -0.95
N ARG A 259 5.99 0.56 -2.20
CA ARG A 259 4.70 0.12 -2.71
C ARG A 259 4.88 -1.31 -3.17
N VAL A 260 4.32 -2.24 -2.39
CA VAL A 260 4.04 -3.59 -2.86
C VAL A 260 3.03 -3.43 -4.00
N GLU A 261 3.49 -3.50 -5.24
CA GLU A 261 2.57 -3.68 -6.37
C GLU A 261 1.84 -5.00 -6.12
N VAL A 262 0.50 -4.97 -6.07
CA VAL A 262 -0.30 -6.19 -5.89
C VAL A 262 -0.08 -7.05 -7.13
N GLU A 263 0.72 -8.10 -6.98
CA GLU A 263 1.01 -9.02 -8.06
C GLU A 263 -0.07 -10.12 -8.11
N PRO A 264 -0.62 -10.44 -9.29
CA PRO A 264 -1.65 -11.46 -9.42
C PRO A 264 -1.11 -12.83 -8.98
N THR A 265 -1.83 -13.47 -8.05
CA THR A 265 -1.58 -14.87 -7.70
C THR A 265 -2.24 -15.75 -8.75
N ILE A 266 -1.44 -16.49 -9.52
CA ILE A 266 -1.95 -17.33 -10.62
C ILE A 266 -1.67 -18.79 -10.30
N ALA A 267 -2.73 -19.59 -10.18
CA ALA A 267 -2.63 -21.03 -10.16
C ALA A 267 -2.68 -21.57 -11.61
N THR A 268 -1.62 -22.23 -12.07
CA THR A 268 -1.54 -22.76 -13.44
C THR A 268 -2.59 -23.84 -13.73
N GLY A 269 -3.22 -24.43 -12.69
CA GLY A 269 -4.33 -25.37 -12.81
C GLY A 269 -5.64 -24.74 -13.31
N ASP A 270 -5.78 -23.42 -13.20
CA ASP A 270 -7.03 -22.71 -13.47
C ASP A 270 -7.02 -21.98 -14.83
N LEU A 271 -6.01 -22.22 -15.67
CA LEU A 271 -5.82 -21.50 -16.93
C LEU A 271 -6.82 -21.88 -18.03
N GLY A 272 -7.54 -23.00 -17.90
CA GLY A 272 -8.43 -23.51 -18.97
C GLY A 272 -7.70 -24.12 -20.17
N PHE A 273 -6.37 -24.16 -20.16
CA PHE A 273 -5.53 -24.94 -21.05
C PHE A 273 -4.33 -25.49 -20.27
N SER A 274 -3.64 -26.49 -20.81
CA SER A 274 -2.45 -27.07 -20.18
C SER A 274 -1.19 -26.61 -20.93
N PRO A 275 -0.39 -25.69 -20.36
CA PRO A 275 0.89 -25.31 -20.95
C PRO A 275 1.82 -26.51 -21.06
N LYS A 276 2.68 -26.50 -22.09
CA LYS A 276 3.57 -27.63 -22.39
C LYS A 276 5.04 -27.30 -22.18
N VAL A 277 5.41 -26.02 -22.10
CA VAL A 277 6.83 -25.61 -22.10
C VAL A 277 7.17 -24.77 -20.88
N HIS A 278 7.83 -25.40 -19.90
CA HIS A 278 8.40 -24.70 -18.75
C HIS A 278 9.60 -23.83 -19.13
N LEU A 279 9.96 -22.87 -18.27
CA LEU A 279 10.99 -21.86 -18.51
C LEU A 279 12.33 -22.47 -18.95
N ALA A 280 12.84 -23.45 -18.21
CA ALA A 280 14.12 -24.09 -18.53
C ALA A 280 14.16 -24.72 -19.93
N GLU A 281 13.09 -25.43 -20.33
CA GLU A 281 13.00 -26.07 -21.65
C GLU A 281 12.80 -25.04 -22.76
N GLY A 282 11.98 -24.01 -22.53
CA GLY A 282 11.80 -22.92 -23.48
C GLY A 282 13.08 -22.10 -23.69
N LEU A 283 13.86 -21.85 -22.63
CA LEU A 283 15.16 -21.17 -22.72
C LEU A 283 16.15 -21.98 -23.54
N LYS A 284 16.20 -23.30 -23.30
CA LYS A 284 17.01 -24.23 -24.09
C LYS A 284 16.66 -24.15 -25.58
N GLN A 285 15.39 -24.32 -25.94
CA GLN A 285 14.94 -24.25 -27.35
C GLN A 285 15.23 -22.89 -27.98
N THR A 286 15.06 -21.80 -27.21
CA THR A 286 15.36 -20.44 -27.66
C THR A 286 16.85 -20.26 -27.95
N PHE A 287 17.73 -20.69 -27.05
CA PHE A 287 19.18 -20.60 -27.24
C PHE A 287 19.71 -21.55 -28.31
N GLU A 288 19.18 -22.76 -28.43
CA GLU A 288 19.52 -23.71 -29.49
C GLU A 288 19.20 -23.12 -30.87
N TYR A 289 18.05 -22.45 -31.01
CA TYR A 289 17.69 -21.76 -32.24
C TYR A 289 18.75 -20.73 -32.65
N PHE A 290 19.17 -19.85 -31.73
CA PHE A 290 20.18 -18.84 -32.04
C PHE A 290 21.59 -19.39 -32.21
N ALA A 291 21.95 -20.43 -31.45
CA ALA A 291 23.23 -21.13 -31.60
C ALA A 291 23.35 -21.75 -33.01
N ASN A 292 22.26 -22.34 -33.50
CA ASN A 292 22.21 -22.95 -34.83
C ASN A 292 22.26 -21.92 -35.97
N GLN A 293 21.71 -20.72 -35.78
CA GLN A 293 21.81 -19.62 -36.74
C GLN A 293 23.23 -19.01 -36.83
N ASN A 294 23.97 -18.96 -35.72
CA ASN A 294 25.35 -18.46 -35.67
C ASN A 294 26.38 -19.42 -36.30
N LEU A 295 26.01 -20.69 -36.54
CA LEU A 295 26.85 -21.67 -37.24
C LEU A 295 26.92 -21.44 -38.76
N GLU A 296 25.98 -20.69 -39.35
CA GLU A 296 25.97 -20.39 -40.79
C GLU A 296 26.74 -19.10 -41.18
N SER A 297 27.28 -18.34 -40.22
CA SER A 297 27.85 -17.01 -40.46
C SER A 297 29.19 -16.74 -39.78
N GLN A 298 30.23 -17.55 -40.06
CA GLN A 298 31.62 -17.12 -39.77
C GLN A 298 32.51 -17.14 -41.02
N PRO A 299 33.25 -16.04 -41.22
CA PRO A 299 34.69 -16.14 -41.08
C PRO A 299 35.25 -15.19 -40.01
N LYS A 300 36.21 -15.75 -39.27
CA LYS A 300 37.00 -15.19 -38.17
C LYS A 300 37.63 -13.82 -38.50
N ALA A 301 37.55 -12.87 -37.57
CA ALA A 301 38.46 -11.73 -37.51
C ALA A 301 39.01 -11.54 -36.09
N TYR A 302 40.34 -11.55 -36.04
CA TYR A 302 41.19 -11.39 -34.86
C TYR A 302 41.02 -10.01 -34.21
N PHE A 303 40.82 -9.97 -32.89
CA PHE A 303 40.99 -8.75 -32.11
C PHE A 303 42.47 -8.55 -31.77
N ARG A 304 43.03 -7.40 -32.18
CA ARG A 304 44.33 -6.89 -31.69
C ARG A 304 44.07 -5.88 -30.56
N PRO A 305 44.88 -5.87 -29.48
CA PRO A 305 44.78 -4.85 -28.44
C PRO A 305 45.61 -3.60 -28.76
N GLY A 306 45.02 -2.43 -28.48
CA GLY A 306 45.72 -1.21 -28.07
C GLY A 306 45.81 -0.08 -29.10
N SER A 307 45.22 1.08 -28.79
CA SER A 307 45.99 2.33 -28.52
C SER A 307 45.08 3.50 -28.16
N HIS A 308 45.50 4.24 -27.13
CA HIS A 308 44.94 5.48 -26.61
C HIS A 308 44.99 6.64 -27.61
N LEU A 309 44.08 7.61 -27.45
CA LEU A 309 44.30 9.06 -27.27
C LEU A 309 42.96 9.82 -27.47
N PRO A 310 42.79 11.09 -27.02
CA PRO A 310 42.75 11.57 -25.64
C PRO A 310 41.43 12.30 -25.32
N ALA A 311 41.29 12.73 -24.05
CA ALA A 311 40.21 13.58 -23.57
C ALA A 311 40.05 14.89 -24.36
N ARG A 312 38.80 15.35 -24.52
CA ARG A 312 38.47 16.70 -24.96
C ARG A 312 37.54 17.36 -23.94
N GLU A 313 37.97 18.51 -23.46
CA GLU A 313 37.34 19.43 -22.51
C GLU A 313 35.97 19.98 -22.95
N PRO A 314 35.19 20.56 -22.02
CA PRO A 314 33.81 20.97 -22.23
C PRO A 314 33.73 22.25 -23.07
N ALA A 315 32.81 22.28 -24.03
CA ALA A 315 32.55 23.49 -24.82
C ALA A 315 31.54 24.39 -24.09
N ASP A 316 32.02 25.60 -23.81
CA ASP A 316 31.32 26.74 -23.26
C ASP A 316 30.03 27.12 -23.99
N SER A 317 29.12 27.65 -23.17
CA SER A 317 28.12 28.63 -23.53
C SER A 317 28.71 29.78 -24.37
N GLN A 318 28.20 29.94 -25.60
CA GLN A 318 28.27 31.22 -26.31
C GLN A 318 26.88 31.64 -26.80
N THR A 319 26.42 32.72 -26.19
CA THR A 319 25.65 33.83 -26.77
C THR A 319 25.66 33.87 -28.30
N ILE A 320 24.47 33.76 -28.90
CA ILE A 320 24.20 34.33 -30.23
C ILE A 320 23.48 35.66 -30.00
N SER A 321 24.26 36.74 -30.05
CA SER A 321 23.78 38.11 -30.23
C SER A 321 23.85 38.50 -31.70
N ALA A 322 22.77 39.10 -32.19
CA ALA A 322 22.71 40.12 -33.24
C ALA A 322 23.44 39.86 -34.57
N SER A 323 22.84 39.04 -35.45
CA SER A 323 22.72 39.37 -36.88
C SER A 323 21.90 38.29 -37.61
N ARG A 324 20.57 38.41 -37.51
CA ARG A 324 19.54 38.02 -38.50
C ARG A 324 18.21 38.46 -37.91
N LEU A 325 18.07 39.79 -37.89
CA LEU A 325 16.97 40.55 -37.32
C LEU A 325 16.47 41.58 -38.35
N ASP A 326 16.48 41.22 -39.64
CA ASP A 326 15.99 42.09 -40.74
C ASP A 326 15.00 41.39 -41.69
N GLU A 327 14.36 40.31 -41.27
CA GLU A 327 13.11 39.83 -41.88
C GLU A 327 12.16 39.42 -40.76
N ILE A 328 10.91 39.88 -40.84
CA ILE A 328 9.84 39.77 -39.82
C ILE A 328 9.87 40.89 -38.75
N ALA A 329 10.19 42.11 -39.18
CA ALA A 329 9.79 43.33 -38.48
C ALA A 329 9.19 44.35 -39.46
N ASP A 330 8.35 43.89 -40.39
CA ASP A 330 7.44 44.79 -41.11
C ASP A 330 6.23 43.98 -41.57
N LEU A 331 5.12 44.13 -40.84
CA LEU A 331 3.73 43.88 -41.26
C LEU A 331 2.80 44.13 -40.05
N LYS A 332 2.90 45.32 -39.47
CA LYS A 332 1.75 45.94 -38.81
C LYS A 332 1.10 46.90 -39.79
N ARG A 333 -0.23 46.77 -39.90
CA ARG A 333 -1.17 47.52 -40.75
C ARG A 333 -1.25 47.02 -42.19
N ASP A 334 -2.08 46.00 -42.40
CA ASP A 334 -3.00 46.08 -43.54
C ASP A 334 -4.43 45.71 -43.09
N SER A 335 -5.31 46.69 -43.24
CA SER A 335 -6.68 46.73 -42.73
C SER A 335 -7.66 45.93 -43.60
N LYS A 336 -7.34 44.66 -43.91
CA LYS A 336 -8.12 43.84 -44.87
C LYS A 336 -8.91 42.67 -44.29
N ILE A 337 -9.27 42.73 -43.01
CA ILE A 337 -10.26 41.78 -42.42
C ILE A 337 -11.64 42.44 -42.25
N LYS A 338 -11.70 43.78 -42.12
CA LYS A 338 -12.97 44.53 -42.05
C LYS A 338 -13.71 44.58 -43.39
N ASP A 339 -12.98 44.50 -44.51
CA ASP A 339 -13.55 44.56 -45.87
C ASP A 339 -13.96 43.20 -46.48
N ARG A 340 -13.62 42.08 -45.84
CA ARG A 340 -14.10 40.75 -46.25
C ARG A 340 -15.39 40.34 -45.54
N ILE A 341 -15.67 40.89 -44.37
CA ILE A 341 -16.91 40.65 -43.61
C ILE A 341 -18.03 41.61 -44.07
N SER A 342 -17.70 42.80 -44.59
CA SER A 342 -18.68 43.74 -45.16
C SER A 342 -19.22 43.33 -46.54
N ARG A 343 -18.51 42.47 -47.29
CA ARG A 343 -18.96 41.98 -48.61
C ARG A 343 -19.80 40.70 -48.57
N LEU A 344 -19.77 39.97 -47.45
CA LEU A 344 -20.66 38.82 -47.20
C LEU A 344 -22.02 39.22 -46.61
N THR A 345 -22.19 40.48 -46.22
CA THR A 345 -23.44 41.03 -45.68
C THR A 345 -24.20 41.92 -46.68
N ALA A 346 -23.67 42.14 -47.88
CA ALA A 346 -24.26 43.04 -48.89
C ALA A 346 -25.12 42.37 -49.98
N LYS A 347 -25.38 41.05 -49.89
CA LYS A 347 -26.35 40.34 -50.76
C LYS A 347 -27.25 39.40 -49.99
N LEU A 348 -27.91 39.92 -48.95
CA LEU A 348 -29.12 39.32 -48.42
C LEU A 348 -30.31 40.17 -48.91
N PRO A 349 -31.33 39.58 -49.55
CA PRO A 349 -32.52 40.34 -49.91
C PRO A 349 -33.13 40.91 -48.63
N LYS A 350 -33.59 42.17 -48.69
CA LYS A 350 -34.40 42.80 -47.64
C LYS A 350 -35.76 42.07 -47.57
N ALA A 351 -35.77 40.85 -47.06
CA ALA A 351 -36.99 40.17 -46.67
C ALA A 351 -37.41 40.74 -45.32
N ALA A 352 -38.62 41.30 -45.27
CA ALA A 352 -39.27 41.72 -44.04
C ALA A 352 -39.17 40.59 -43.00
N PHE A 353 -38.33 40.80 -41.99
CA PHE A 353 -38.00 39.82 -40.95
C PHE A 353 -39.24 39.63 -40.05
N LYS A 354 -40.10 38.69 -40.41
CA LYS A 354 -41.37 38.42 -39.72
C LYS A 354 -41.12 38.12 -38.23
N ALA A 355 -41.94 38.72 -37.36
CA ALA A 355 -41.91 38.58 -35.90
C ALA A 355 -41.86 37.12 -35.38
N ARG A 356 -42.31 36.14 -36.18
CA ARG A 356 -42.28 34.69 -35.88
C ARG A 356 -40.88 34.08 -35.69
N LEU A 357 -39.83 34.62 -36.33
CA LEU A 357 -38.47 34.09 -36.16
C LEU A 357 -37.81 34.59 -34.85
N LYS A 358 -38.14 35.81 -34.43
CA LYS A 358 -37.69 36.38 -33.14
C LYS A 358 -38.36 35.70 -31.96
N THR A 359 -39.64 35.33 -32.08
CA THR A 359 -40.32 34.50 -31.08
C THR A 359 -39.72 33.10 -31.02
N GLY A 360 -39.43 32.47 -32.17
CA GLY A 360 -38.73 31.17 -32.21
C GLY A 360 -37.35 31.20 -31.55
N LEU A 361 -36.53 32.22 -31.83
CA LEU A 361 -35.23 32.41 -31.19
C LEU A 361 -35.34 32.68 -29.68
N PHE A 362 -36.36 33.43 -29.26
CA PHE A 362 -36.65 33.67 -27.85
C PHE A 362 -37.07 32.38 -27.12
N PHE A 363 -37.90 31.53 -27.75
CA PHE A 363 -38.26 30.21 -27.19
C PHE A 363 -37.04 29.30 -27.08
N ILE A 364 -36.15 29.28 -28.08
CA ILE A 364 -34.90 28.50 -28.03
C ILE A 364 -33.98 29.01 -26.90
N LEU A 365 -33.81 30.33 -26.76
CA LEU A 365 -33.05 30.95 -25.66
C LEU A 365 -33.68 30.69 -24.29
N ALA A 366 -35.01 30.72 -24.19
CA ALA A 366 -35.73 30.41 -22.95
C ALA A 366 -35.59 28.93 -22.56
N ILE A 367 -35.65 28.02 -23.52
CA ILE A 367 -35.41 26.59 -23.30
C ILE A 367 -33.96 26.36 -22.83
N LEU A 368 -32.98 26.95 -23.53
CA LEU A 368 -31.56 26.91 -23.15
C LEU A 368 -31.32 27.46 -21.74
N PHE A 369 -31.97 28.57 -21.39
CA PHE A 369 -31.90 29.17 -20.06
C PHE A 369 -32.52 28.27 -18.99
N LEU A 370 -33.72 27.70 -19.23
CA LEU A 370 -34.37 26.79 -18.29
C LEU A 370 -33.55 25.51 -18.06
N THR A 371 -32.90 24.99 -19.11
CA THR A 371 -31.97 23.85 -18.99
C THR A 371 -30.69 24.22 -18.25
N LEU A 372 -30.15 25.43 -18.42
CA LEU A 372 -29.02 25.95 -17.62
C LEU A 372 -29.37 26.08 -16.14
N VAL A 373 -30.55 26.61 -15.83
CA VAL A 373 -31.04 26.72 -14.44
C VAL A 373 -31.23 25.33 -13.84
N LYS A 374 -31.78 24.38 -14.58
CA LYS A 374 -31.93 22.99 -14.14
C LYS A 374 -30.58 22.32 -13.89
N ASP A 375 -29.62 22.45 -14.80
CA ASP A 375 -28.26 21.88 -14.64
C ASP A 375 -27.55 22.50 -13.43
N GLY A 376 -27.69 23.82 -13.22
CA GLY A 376 -27.18 24.49 -12.03
C GLY A 376 -27.82 23.98 -10.74
N PHE A 377 -29.13 23.71 -10.77
CA PHE A 377 -29.86 23.11 -9.64
C PHE A 377 -29.44 21.66 -9.37
N ASP A 378 -29.30 20.84 -10.42
CA ASP A 378 -28.84 19.45 -10.32
C ASP A 378 -27.41 19.39 -9.77
N LEU A 379 -26.51 20.29 -10.18
CA LEU A 379 -25.17 20.41 -9.61
C LEU A 379 -25.18 20.84 -8.15
N TYR A 380 -25.98 21.84 -7.79
CA TYR A 380 -26.13 22.29 -6.41
C TYR A 380 -26.67 21.18 -5.51
N ARG A 381 -27.73 20.49 -5.96
CA ARG A 381 -28.34 19.37 -5.25
C ARG A 381 -27.36 18.22 -5.12
N GLY A 382 -26.64 17.89 -6.19
CA GLY A 382 -25.61 16.85 -6.18
C GLY A 382 -24.52 17.12 -5.14
N ALA A 383 -23.96 18.32 -5.14
CA ALA A 383 -22.92 18.71 -4.20
C ALA A 383 -23.42 18.75 -2.74
N THR A 384 -24.64 19.22 -2.52
CA THR A 384 -25.25 19.27 -1.18
C THR A 384 -25.51 17.87 -0.64
N SER A 385 -26.10 16.99 -1.44
CA SER A 385 -26.33 15.59 -1.08
C SER A 385 -25.02 14.85 -0.82
N LEU A 386 -23.96 15.09 -1.60
CA LEU A 386 -22.65 14.47 -1.34
C LEU A 386 -22.08 14.88 0.02
N LYS A 387 -22.22 16.17 0.39
CA LYS A 387 -21.81 16.68 1.71
C LYS A 387 -22.65 16.08 2.84
N ASN A 388 -23.96 15.92 2.63
CA ASN A 388 -24.83 15.25 3.59
C ASN A 388 -24.47 13.78 3.75
N ALA A 389 -24.16 13.07 2.66
CA ALA A 389 -23.72 11.68 2.68
C ALA A 389 -22.44 11.52 3.51
N GLN A 390 -21.45 12.40 3.31
CA GLN A 390 -20.24 12.43 4.12
C GLN A 390 -20.54 12.66 5.61
N LYS A 391 -21.41 13.63 5.92
CA LYS A 391 -21.80 13.91 7.32
C LYS A 391 -22.50 12.72 7.96
N ALA A 392 -23.44 12.10 7.26
CA ALA A 392 -24.17 10.93 7.73
C ALA A 392 -23.23 9.73 7.95
N LEU A 393 -22.27 9.51 7.05
CA LEU A 393 -21.23 8.49 7.18
C LEU A 393 -20.37 8.69 8.43
N VAL A 394 -19.92 9.93 8.68
CA VAL A 394 -19.14 10.30 9.89
C VAL A 394 -19.95 10.09 11.17
N LEU A 395 -21.26 10.35 11.12
CA LEU A 395 -22.18 10.11 12.24
C LEU A 395 -22.60 8.63 12.38
N GLY A 396 -22.12 7.74 11.51
CA GLY A 396 -22.49 6.32 11.50
C GLY A 396 -23.89 6.03 10.95
N ASN A 397 -24.61 7.02 10.41
CA ASN A 397 -25.90 6.83 9.76
C ASN A 397 -25.73 6.35 8.30
N LEU A 398 -25.36 5.08 8.14
CA LEU A 398 -25.04 4.49 6.84
C LEU A 398 -26.25 4.46 5.88
N GLN A 399 -27.47 4.37 6.41
CA GLN A 399 -28.68 4.37 5.59
C GLN A 399 -28.95 5.75 4.99
N GLU A 400 -28.85 6.82 5.79
CA GLU A 400 -28.96 8.20 5.28
C GLU A 400 -27.81 8.52 4.32
N ALA A 401 -26.60 8.07 4.64
CA ALA A 401 -25.44 8.24 3.77
C ALA A 401 -25.66 7.61 2.38
N GLU A 402 -26.26 6.41 2.33
CA GLU A 402 -26.52 5.70 1.07
C GLU A 402 -27.59 6.42 0.24
N VAL A 403 -28.65 6.90 0.88
CA VAL A 403 -29.72 7.67 0.22
C VAL A 403 -29.15 8.96 -0.38
N GLU A 404 -28.38 9.72 0.39
CA GLU A 404 -27.80 10.97 -0.06
C GLU A 404 -26.74 10.75 -1.15
N ALA A 405 -25.92 9.69 -1.06
CA ALA A 405 -24.96 9.33 -2.11
C ALA A 405 -25.66 8.98 -3.43
N LYS A 406 -26.79 8.25 -3.38
CA LYS A 406 -27.62 7.94 -4.57
C LYS A 406 -28.25 9.19 -5.17
N VAL A 407 -28.72 10.13 -4.35
CA VAL A 407 -29.26 11.42 -4.82
C VAL A 407 -28.15 12.24 -5.49
N ALA A 408 -26.95 12.26 -4.91
CA ALA A 408 -25.79 12.93 -5.49
C ALA A 408 -25.45 12.36 -6.88
N LEU A 409 -25.31 11.03 -6.96
CA LEU A 409 -25.04 10.31 -8.21
C LEU A 409 -26.06 10.64 -9.30
N LYS A 410 -27.36 10.54 -8.98
CA LYS A 410 -28.44 10.85 -9.94
C LYS A 410 -28.38 12.29 -10.43
N SER A 411 -28.09 13.23 -9.53
CA SER A 411 -28.05 14.66 -9.85
C SER A 411 -26.82 15.00 -10.72
N PHE A 412 -25.65 14.44 -10.42
CA PHE A 412 -24.46 14.63 -11.24
C PHE A 412 -24.55 13.95 -12.61
N ASN A 413 -25.14 12.76 -12.71
CA ASN A 413 -25.42 12.11 -13.99
C ASN A 413 -26.39 12.94 -14.85
N SER A 414 -27.43 13.50 -14.22
CA SER A 414 -28.39 14.40 -14.89
C SER A 414 -27.70 15.64 -15.46
N ALA A 415 -26.82 16.28 -14.68
CA ALA A 415 -26.05 17.44 -15.12
C ALA A 415 -25.05 17.08 -16.23
N ALA A 416 -24.27 16.00 -16.08
CA ALA A 416 -23.27 15.58 -17.07
C ALA A 416 -23.89 15.25 -18.44
N GLY A 417 -25.07 14.64 -18.46
CA GLY A 417 -25.78 14.32 -19.71
C GLY A 417 -26.34 15.56 -20.44
N GLN A 418 -26.98 16.47 -19.70
CA GLN A 418 -27.61 17.66 -20.28
C GLN A 418 -26.59 18.72 -20.73
N THR A 419 -25.51 18.88 -19.98
CA THR A 419 -24.49 19.88 -20.27
C THR A 419 -23.74 19.61 -21.58
N LYS A 420 -23.61 18.34 -22.03
CA LYS A 420 -23.06 18.00 -23.36
C LYS A 420 -23.87 18.61 -24.51
N ILE A 421 -25.19 18.54 -24.42
CA ILE A 421 -26.11 19.09 -25.43
C ILE A 421 -26.05 20.63 -25.38
N LEU A 422 -26.01 21.18 -24.17
CA LEU A 422 -26.13 22.60 -23.93
C LEU A 422 -24.88 23.39 -24.29
N LEU A 423 -23.69 22.82 -24.04
CA LEU A 423 -22.41 23.44 -24.34
C LEU A 423 -21.85 23.04 -25.70
N PHE A 424 -22.56 22.24 -26.50
CA PHE A 424 -22.15 21.90 -27.87
C PHE A 424 -21.80 23.16 -28.71
N PRO A 425 -22.59 24.26 -28.69
CA PRO A 425 -22.23 25.48 -29.42
C PRO A 425 -20.93 26.13 -28.90
N VAL A 426 -20.64 25.99 -27.61
CA VAL A 426 -19.41 26.50 -26.97
C VAL A 426 -18.20 25.67 -27.39
N SER A 427 -18.37 24.37 -27.67
CA SER A 427 -17.30 23.48 -28.15
C SER A 427 -16.68 23.95 -29.48
N LEU A 428 -17.47 24.61 -30.34
CA LEU A 428 -17.00 25.15 -31.63
C LEU A 428 -16.10 26.39 -31.48
N ILE A 429 -16.20 27.10 -30.35
CA ILE A 429 -15.51 28.38 -30.10
C ILE A 429 -14.38 28.22 -29.08
N PHE A 430 -14.60 27.40 -28.04
CA PHE A 430 -13.66 27.18 -26.93
C PHE A 430 -13.56 25.67 -26.61
N PRO A 431 -12.93 24.87 -27.48
CA PRO A 431 -12.90 23.41 -27.34
C PRO A 431 -12.26 22.93 -26.03
N SER A 432 -11.16 23.56 -25.59
CA SER A 432 -10.48 23.22 -24.33
C SER A 432 -11.35 23.49 -23.09
N LYS A 433 -12.11 24.58 -23.09
CA LYS A 433 -13.04 24.94 -22.00
C LYS A 433 -14.23 24.00 -21.92
N TYR A 434 -14.79 23.64 -23.09
CA TYR A 434 -15.86 22.64 -23.19
C TYR A 434 -15.42 21.28 -22.66
N GLN A 435 -14.23 20.81 -23.09
CA GLN A 435 -13.67 19.54 -22.66
C GLN A 435 -13.42 19.53 -21.15
N SER A 436 -12.83 20.61 -20.59
CA SER A 436 -12.62 20.76 -19.15
C SER A 436 -13.92 20.67 -18.34
N ILE A 437 -14.99 21.33 -18.76
CA ILE A 437 -16.29 21.26 -18.07
C ILE A 437 -16.87 19.84 -18.13
N ASN A 438 -16.81 19.18 -19.28
CA ASN A 438 -17.29 17.81 -19.41
C ASN A 438 -16.49 16.82 -18.55
N LEU A 439 -15.17 16.93 -18.54
CA LEU A 439 -14.29 16.11 -17.70
C LEU A 439 -14.59 16.33 -16.22
N ALA A 440 -14.81 17.58 -15.79
CA ALA A 440 -15.18 17.89 -14.41
C ALA A 440 -16.53 17.26 -14.03
N LEU A 441 -17.54 17.35 -14.90
CA LEU A 441 -18.87 16.78 -14.63
C LEU A 441 -18.85 15.25 -14.62
N SER A 442 -18.14 14.62 -15.55
CA SER A 442 -17.92 13.18 -15.56
C SER A 442 -17.14 12.74 -14.32
N GLY A 443 -16.08 13.45 -13.95
CA GLY A 443 -15.33 13.18 -12.72
C GLY A 443 -16.19 13.29 -11.46
N MET A 444 -17.08 14.28 -11.37
CA MET A 444 -18.03 14.40 -10.24
C MET A 444 -19.08 13.28 -10.22
N ALA A 445 -19.59 12.87 -11.38
CA ALA A 445 -20.55 11.78 -11.47
C ALA A 445 -19.93 10.43 -11.06
N VAL A 446 -18.75 10.11 -11.61
CA VAL A 446 -17.98 8.91 -11.23
C VAL A 446 -17.58 8.97 -9.76
N GLY A 447 -17.18 10.15 -9.27
CA GLY A 447 -16.85 10.36 -7.86
C GLY A 447 -18.03 10.13 -6.92
N ALA A 448 -19.23 10.57 -7.29
CA ALA A 448 -20.44 10.30 -6.51
C ALA A 448 -20.80 8.80 -6.51
N ASP A 449 -20.55 8.08 -7.60
CA ASP A 449 -20.72 6.62 -7.64
C ASP A 449 -19.72 5.91 -6.73
N SER A 450 -18.47 6.37 -6.71
CA SER A 450 -17.45 5.83 -5.80
C SER A 450 -17.84 5.97 -4.33
N VAL A 451 -18.45 7.10 -3.94
CA VAL A 451 -18.98 7.30 -2.58
C VAL A 451 -20.15 6.37 -2.30
N ASN A 452 -21.05 6.16 -3.25
CA ASN A 452 -22.17 5.24 -3.11
C ASN A 452 -21.68 3.79 -2.87
N TYR A 453 -20.69 3.32 -3.64
CA TYR A 453 -20.07 2.02 -3.41
C TYR A 453 -19.34 1.94 -2.06
N PHE A 454 -18.62 2.98 -1.66
CA PHE A 454 -17.96 3.02 -0.36
C PHE A 454 -18.98 2.86 0.78
N VAL A 455 -20.08 3.61 0.75
CA VAL A 455 -21.12 3.55 1.78
C VAL A 455 -21.80 2.18 1.82
N ARG A 456 -22.08 1.58 0.64
CA ARG A 456 -22.63 0.23 0.56
C ARG A 456 -21.68 -0.82 1.15
N GLY A 457 -20.39 -0.72 0.83
CA GLY A 457 -19.35 -1.58 1.42
C GLY A 457 -19.28 -1.42 2.95
N SER A 458 -19.28 -0.18 3.45
CA SER A 458 -19.30 0.10 4.90
C SER A 458 -20.51 -0.52 5.58
N ARG A 459 -21.69 -0.44 4.95
CA ARG A 459 -22.91 -1.03 5.49
C ARG A 459 -22.86 -2.56 5.53
N GLY A 460 -22.35 -3.18 4.47
CA GLY A 460 -22.16 -4.63 4.43
C GLY A 460 -21.18 -5.09 5.52
N LEU A 461 -20.02 -4.44 5.64
CA LEU A 461 -19.04 -4.75 6.68
C LEU A 461 -19.61 -4.59 8.09
N VAL A 462 -20.38 -3.53 8.38
CA VAL A 462 -21.02 -3.36 9.69
C VAL A 462 -22.01 -4.49 9.97
N LYS A 463 -22.80 -4.91 8.96
CA LYS A 463 -23.69 -6.07 9.08
C LYS A 463 -22.91 -7.35 9.38
N ASP A 464 -21.81 -7.58 8.69
CA ASP A 464 -20.96 -8.76 8.94
C ASP A 464 -20.35 -8.75 10.35
N LEU A 465 -19.91 -7.59 10.84
CA LEU A 465 -19.43 -7.44 12.22
C LEU A 465 -20.54 -7.72 13.25
N GLU A 466 -21.78 -7.34 12.99
CA GLU A 466 -22.93 -7.71 13.82
C GLU A 466 -23.14 -9.23 13.82
N VAL A 467 -23.04 -9.89 12.66
CA VAL A 467 -23.16 -11.35 12.54
C VAL A 467 -22.05 -12.06 13.33
N ILE A 468 -20.81 -11.60 13.20
CA ILE A 468 -19.65 -12.12 13.95
C ILE A 468 -19.87 -11.98 15.45
N THR A 469 -20.41 -10.84 15.92
CA THR A 469 -20.56 -10.55 17.36
C THR A 469 -21.90 -11.00 17.97
N SER A 470 -22.82 -11.53 17.16
CA SER A 470 -24.14 -11.96 17.60
C SER A 470 -24.09 -13.22 18.48
N LYS A 471 -24.89 -13.25 19.56
CA LYS A 471 -24.97 -14.39 20.49
C LYS A 471 -25.89 -15.52 20.00
N ASP A 472 -26.73 -15.26 18.98
CA ASP A 472 -27.85 -16.14 18.64
C ASP A 472 -27.49 -17.26 17.65
N GLY A 473 -26.28 -17.30 17.09
CA GLY A 473 -25.79 -18.40 16.24
C GLY A 473 -26.65 -18.71 15.00
N LYS A 474 -27.60 -17.82 14.65
CA LYS A 474 -28.55 -18.02 13.55
C LYS A 474 -27.99 -17.47 12.25
N THR A 475 -27.35 -18.38 11.51
CA THR A 475 -27.34 -18.57 10.04
C THR A 475 -27.92 -17.45 9.15
N GLU A 476 -27.30 -16.27 9.13
CA GLU A 476 -26.99 -15.63 7.85
C GLU A 476 -25.50 -15.84 7.63
N GLY A 477 -25.13 -16.33 6.45
CA GLY A 477 -23.72 -16.53 6.11
C GLY A 477 -23.00 -15.19 6.11
N LEU A 478 -21.83 -15.15 6.74
CA LEU A 478 -20.90 -14.03 6.65
C LEU A 478 -20.60 -13.76 5.16
N ASP A 479 -20.84 -12.54 4.68
CA ASP A 479 -20.64 -12.16 3.27
C ASP A 479 -19.60 -11.03 3.19
N LEU A 480 -18.34 -11.36 3.46
CA LEU A 480 -17.24 -10.40 3.33
C LEU A 480 -16.88 -10.12 1.86
N GLU A 481 -17.32 -10.96 0.93
CA GLU A 481 -17.05 -10.76 -0.50
C GLU A 481 -17.77 -9.53 -1.04
N THR A 482 -19.05 -9.33 -0.70
CA THR A 482 -19.82 -8.17 -1.18
C THR A 482 -19.22 -6.83 -0.74
N PRO A 483 -18.91 -6.59 0.56
CA PRO A 483 -18.19 -5.40 1.01
C PRO A 483 -16.83 -5.23 0.34
N ALA A 484 -16.05 -6.31 0.18
CA ALA A 484 -14.76 -6.24 -0.49
C ALA A 484 -14.90 -5.80 -1.96
N VAL A 485 -15.88 -6.33 -2.69
CA VAL A 485 -16.19 -5.92 -4.07
C VAL A 485 -16.62 -4.45 -4.11
N ASP A 486 -17.49 -4.01 -3.20
CA ASP A 486 -17.97 -2.64 -3.15
C ASP A 486 -16.83 -1.66 -2.80
N PHE A 487 -15.93 -1.99 -1.85
CA PHE A 487 -14.75 -1.17 -1.57
C PHE A 487 -13.75 -1.15 -2.71
N ARG A 488 -13.53 -2.28 -3.40
CA ARG A 488 -12.66 -2.34 -4.59
C ARG A 488 -13.20 -1.47 -5.73
N ARG A 489 -14.52 -1.47 -5.94
CA ARG A 489 -15.19 -0.55 -6.88
C ARG A 489 -15.03 0.90 -6.46
N ALA A 490 -15.23 1.21 -5.18
CA ALA A 490 -15.04 2.55 -4.66
C ALA A 490 -13.58 3.04 -4.85
N TYR A 491 -12.59 2.19 -4.60
CA TYR A 491 -11.18 2.46 -4.83
C TYR A 491 -10.91 2.81 -6.30
N PHE A 492 -11.38 1.97 -7.24
CA PHE A 492 -11.17 2.21 -8.66
C PHE A 492 -11.86 3.48 -9.15
N LEU A 493 -13.16 3.63 -8.84
CA LEU A 493 -13.96 4.75 -9.31
C LEU A 493 -13.46 6.08 -8.73
N SER A 494 -12.98 6.11 -7.49
CA SER A 494 -12.37 7.31 -6.90
C SER A 494 -11.03 7.66 -7.55
N SER A 495 -10.19 6.66 -7.87
CA SER A 495 -8.96 6.87 -8.65
C SER A 495 -9.28 7.44 -10.04
N TRP A 496 -10.25 6.84 -10.74
CA TRP A 496 -10.69 7.29 -12.05
C TRP A 496 -11.28 8.72 -12.02
N ALA A 497 -12.15 9.00 -11.06
CA ALA A 497 -12.69 10.34 -10.83
C ALA A 497 -11.58 11.36 -10.55
N GLY A 498 -10.58 11.01 -9.74
CA GLY A 498 -9.40 11.83 -9.48
C GLY A 498 -8.62 12.15 -10.75
N GLY A 499 -8.44 11.16 -11.63
CA GLY A 499 -7.80 11.32 -12.94
C GLY A 499 -8.58 12.25 -13.88
N LEU A 500 -9.90 12.07 -14.00
CA LEU A 500 -10.78 12.94 -14.78
C LEU A 500 -10.72 14.39 -14.29
N LEU A 501 -10.75 14.59 -12.96
CA LEU A 501 -10.67 15.91 -12.34
C LEU A 501 -9.28 16.54 -12.53
N ASN A 502 -8.20 15.76 -12.55
CA ASN A 502 -6.87 16.27 -12.85
C ASN A 502 -6.81 16.89 -14.25
N LEU A 503 -7.26 16.15 -15.26
CA LEU A 503 -7.29 16.63 -16.64
C LEU A 503 -8.24 17.82 -16.83
N ALA A 504 -9.35 17.84 -16.08
CA ALA A 504 -10.27 18.97 -16.13
C ALA A 504 -9.62 20.30 -15.71
N GLN A 505 -8.55 20.30 -14.92
CA GLN A 505 -7.87 21.52 -14.48
C GLN A 505 -7.13 22.25 -15.61
N GLU A 506 -6.74 21.54 -16.67
CA GLU A 506 -5.98 22.11 -17.80
C GLU A 506 -6.76 23.20 -18.55
N GLY A 507 -8.10 23.16 -18.52
CA GLY A 507 -8.95 24.19 -19.14
C GLY A 507 -9.10 25.49 -18.34
N GLY A 508 -8.55 25.55 -17.11
CA GLY A 508 -8.45 26.78 -16.31
C GLY A 508 -9.76 27.30 -15.70
N ILE A 509 -10.89 26.60 -15.84
CA ILE A 509 -12.18 26.99 -15.26
C ILE A 509 -12.38 26.25 -13.93
N PHE A 510 -12.87 26.95 -12.90
CA PHE A 510 -13.18 26.37 -11.58
C PHE A 510 -12.00 25.60 -10.92
N LYS A 511 -10.75 25.95 -11.27
CA LYS A 511 -9.53 25.22 -10.88
C LYS A 511 -9.48 24.86 -9.39
N SER A 512 -9.77 25.80 -8.49
CA SER A 512 -9.77 25.55 -7.05
C SER A 512 -10.83 24.55 -6.59
N LYS A 513 -12.04 24.59 -7.16
CA LYS A 513 -13.11 23.64 -6.84
C LYS A 513 -12.81 22.25 -7.39
N ILE A 514 -12.26 22.16 -8.61
CA ILE A 514 -11.86 20.90 -9.23
C ILE A 514 -10.70 20.26 -8.43
N ALA A 515 -9.71 21.04 -8.03
CA ALA A 515 -8.60 20.57 -7.19
C ALA A 515 -9.07 20.07 -5.82
N ALA A 516 -10.02 20.76 -5.19
CA ALA A 516 -10.62 20.28 -3.94
C ALA A 516 -11.36 18.95 -4.13
N SER A 517 -12.13 18.79 -5.21
CA SER A 517 -12.79 17.51 -5.54
C SER A 517 -11.78 16.40 -5.83
N GLN A 518 -10.67 16.70 -6.52
CA GLN A 518 -9.60 15.73 -6.78
C GLN A 518 -8.97 15.25 -5.47
N SER A 519 -8.64 16.18 -4.57
CA SER A 519 -8.11 15.83 -3.24
C SER A 519 -9.08 14.94 -2.46
N ALA A 520 -10.38 15.23 -2.50
CA ALA A 520 -11.40 14.40 -1.86
C ALA A 520 -11.45 12.98 -2.46
N MET A 521 -11.27 12.85 -3.78
CA MET A 521 -11.21 11.54 -4.45
C MET A 521 -9.95 10.76 -4.08
N LEU A 522 -8.80 11.42 -3.93
CA LEU A 522 -7.58 10.78 -3.43
C LEU A 522 -7.73 10.29 -1.98
N SER A 523 -8.36 11.09 -1.12
CA SER A 523 -8.69 10.67 0.26
C SER A 523 -9.65 9.48 0.27
N LEU A 524 -10.70 9.51 -0.55
CA LEU A 524 -11.65 8.41 -0.65
C LEU A 524 -10.97 7.15 -1.20
N ASN A 525 -10.08 7.27 -2.19
CA ASN A 525 -9.29 6.16 -2.71
C ASN A 525 -8.48 5.48 -1.61
N SER A 526 -7.75 6.27 -0.81
CA SER A 526 -7.01 5.75 0.35
C SER A 526 -7.93 5.07 1.37
N LEU A 527 -9.07 5.69 1.70
CA LEU A 527 -10.05 5.11 2.63
C LEU A 527 -10.66 3.82 2.10
N SER A 528 -10.98 3.73 0.81
CA SER A 528 -11.49 2.53 0.16
C SER A 528 -10.48 1.38 0.23
N GLN A 529 -9.19 1.67 0.03
CA GLN A 529 -8.14 0.67 0.18
C GLN A 529 -8.07 0.18 1.64
N SER A 530 -7.98 1.10 2.61
CA SER A 530 -7.94 0.72 4.03
C SER A 530 -9.18 -0.07 4.46
N ALA A 531 -10.36 0.27 3.93
CA ALA A 531 -11.58 -0.47 4.22
C ALA A 531 -11.58 -1.87 3.58
N LEU A 532 -11.05 -2.01 2.36
CA LEU A 532 -10.85 -3.32 1.72
C LEU A 532 -9.88 -4.20 2.53
N ASP A 533 -8.76 -3.61 2.98
CA ASP A 533 -7.80 -4.31 3.83
C ASP A 533 -8.48 -4.76 5.13
N LEU A 534 -9.25 -3.88 5.77
CA LEU A 534 -10.02 -4.20 6.98
C LEU A 534 -11.00 -5.36 6.77
N VAL A 535 -11.74 -5.40 5.67
CA VAL A 535 -12.66 -6.53 5.36
C VAL A 535 -11.90 -7.85 5.32
N ASN A 536 -10.77 -7.89 4.61
CA ASN A 536 -9.95 -9.10 4.49
C ASN A 536 -9.41 -9.54 5.86
N LEU A 537 -9.00 -8.59 6.69
CA LEU A 537 -8.49 -8.84 8.03
C LEU A 537 -9.56 -9.35 8.98
N VAL A 538 -10.79 -8.81 8.91
CA VAL A 538 -11.93 -9.28 9.72
C VAL A 538 -12.24 -10.75 9.44
N GLY A 539 -12.20 -11.16 8.17
CA GLY A 539 -12.38 -12.57 7.78
C GLY A 539 -11.34 -13.48 8.41
N ASP A 540 -10.06 -13.14 8.23
CA ASP A 540 -8.96 -13.95 8.76
C ASP A 540 -8.90 -13.94 10.29
N PHE A 541 -9.20 -12.81 10.93
CA PHE A 541 -9.27 -12.67 12.38
C PHE A 541 -10.38 -13.54 12.97
N SER A 542 -11.56 -13.55 12.35
CA SER A 542 -12.67 -14.43 12.77
C SER A 542 -12.45 -15.92 12.42
N GLY A 543 -11.44 -16.23 11.60
CA GLY A 543 -10.98 -17.59 11.33
C GLY A 543 -11.42 -18.19 9.99
N ASN A 544 -12.16 -17.45 9.14
CA ASN A 544 -12.64 -17.92 7.83
C ASN A 544 -13.24 -19.35 7.89
N GLY A 545 -14.12 -19.58 8.88
CA GLY A 545 -14.78 -20.86 9.12
C GLY A 545 -14.00 -21.85 9.99
N LYS A 546 -12.73 -21.58 10.33
CA LYS A 546 -11.94 -22.39 11.27
C LYS A 546 -11.99 -21.79 12.68
N PRO A 547 -11.93 -22.60 13.74
CA PRO A 547 -11.79 -22.07 15.09
C PRO A 547 -10.51 -21.24 15.24
N ARG A 548 -10.60 -20.11 15.94
CA ARG A 548 -9.45 -19.26 16.30
C ARG A 548 -9.54 -18.88 17.76
N THR A 549 -8.41 -18.86 18.46
CA THR A 549 -8.31 -18.41 19.85
C THR A 549 -7.17 -17.41 19.99
N TYR A 550 -7.43 -16.20 20.44
CA TYR A 550 -6.39 -15.20 20.72
C TYR A 550 -6.19 -15.02 22.21
N LEU A 551 -4.93 -15.04 22.65
CA LEU A 551 -4.54 -14.72 24.03
C LEU A 551 -4.44 -13.20 24.19
N VAL A 552 -5.15 -12.65 25.16
CA VAL A 552 -5.08 -11.23 25.50
C VAL A 552 -4.36 -11.05 26.84
N LEU A 553 -3.20 -10.40 26.84
CA LEU A 553 -2.43 -10.07 28.04
C LEU A 553 -2.88 -8.70 28.56
N LEU A 554 -3.38 -8.65 29.79
CA LEU A 554 -3.83 -7.42 30.43
C LEU A 554 -2.75 -6.91 31.39
N GLN A 555 -2.11 -5.81 31.01
CA GLN A 555 -0.90 -5.30 31.64
C GLN A 555 -1.17 -4.09 32.54
N ASN A 556 -0.71 -4.16 33.79
CA ASN A 556 -0.69 -3.03 34.71
C ASN A 556 0.62 -2.27 34.60
N ASN A 557 0.62 -1.18 33.81
CA ASN A 557 1.79 -0.33 33.61
C ASN A 557 2.15 0.55 34.83
N SER A 558 1.34 0.53 35.92
CA SER A 558 1.74 1.14 37.20
C SER A 558 2.80 0.29 37.91
N GLU A 559 2.89 -1.00 37.59
CA GLU A 559 4.00 -1.88 37.93
C GLU A 559 4.75 -2.23 36.64
N LEU A 560 5.61 -1.32 36.19
CA LEU A 560 6.20 -1.39 34.86
C LEU A 560 7.07 -2.65 34.69
N ARG A 561 6.82 -3.37 33.60
CA ARG A 561 7.66 -4.45 33.08
C ARG A 561 8.16 -4.07 31.68
N PRO A 562 9.24 -4.72 31.20
CA PRO A 562 9.85 -4.42 29.89
C PRO A 562 8.83 -4.37 28.75
N GLY A 563 7.95 -5.37 28.67
CA GLY A 563 6.91 -5.45 27.65
C GLY A 563 5.60 -4.72 27.96
N GLY A 564 5.57 -3.77 28.90
CA GLY A 564 4.43 -2.85 29.05
C GLY A 564 3.78 -2.76 30.43
N GLY A 565 4.03 -3.72 31.33
CA GLY A 565 3.43 -3.74 32.67
C GLY A 565 3.26 -5.14 33.23
N PHE A 566 3.01 -5.29 34.52
CA PHE A 566 2.76 -6.59 35.13
C PHE A 566 1.48 -7.24 34.56
N ILE A 567 1.57 -8.50 34.13
CA ILE A 567 0.42 -9.25 33.57
C ILE A 567 -0.37 -9.84 34.74
N GLY A 568 -1.38 -9.11 35.22
CA GLY A 568 -2.22 -9.55 36.34
C GLY A 568 -3.41 -10.42 35.91
N ASN A 569 -3.82 -10.28 34.66
CA ASN A 569 -4.95 -11.01 34.09
C ASN A 569 -4.62 -11.40 32.65
N PHE A 570 -5.27 -12.45 32.17
CA PHE A 570 -5.30 -12.79 30.75
C PHE A 570 -6.75 -12.99 30.30
N GLY A 571 -6.99 -12.82 29.01
CA GLY A 571 -8.27 -13.12 28.39
C GLY A 571 -8.11 -14.02 27.17
N LEU A 572 -9.22 -14.63 26.76
CA LEU A 572 -9.30 -15.39 25.53
C LEU A 572 -10.41 -14.82 24.68
N ILE A 573 -10.12 -14.59 23.40
CA ILE A 573 -11.13 -14.29 22.38
C ILE A 573 -11.24 -15.53 21.50
N GLU A 574 -12.37 -16.22 21.58
CA GLU A 574 -12.62 -17.46 20.85
C GLU A 574 -13.62 -17.22 19.71
N PHE A 575 -13.24 -17.66 18.51
CA PHE A 575 -14.11 -17.73 17.34
C PHE A 575 -14.34 -19.18 16.94
N GLU A 576 -15.55 -19.49 16.49
CA GLU A 576 -15.94 -20.77 15.93
C GLU A 576 -16.88 -20.54 14.74
N ASN A 577 -16.57 -21.15 13.59
CA ASN A 577 -17.30 -20.92 12.33
C ASN A 577 -17.43 -19.43 11.95
N SER A 578 -16.38 -18.63 12.20
CA SER A 578 -16.38 -17.16 12.04
C SER A 578 -17.30 -16.36 12.97
N HIS A 579 -17.89 -16.99 13.99
CA HIS A 579 -18.67 -16.29 15.02
C HIS A 579 -17.88 -16.19 16.32
N LEU A 580 -18.07 -15.10 17.04
CA LEU A 580 -17.55 -14.92 18.39
C LEU A 580 -18.22 -15.93 19.32
N LYS A 581 -17.50 -17.00 19.67
CA LYS A 581 -17.95 -18.03 20.60
C LYS A 581 -17.99 -17.49 22.03
N GLY A 582 -16.99 -16.71 22.41
CA GLY A 582 -16.90 -16.15 23.75
C GLY A 582 -15.68 -15.28 23.97
N ILE A 583 -15.78 -14.46 25.01
CA ILE A 583 -14.63 -13.75 25.57
C ILE A 583 -14.59 -14.07 27.06
N SER A 584 -13.46 -14.63 27.51
CA SER A 584 -13.19 -14.85 28.93
C SER A 584 -12.07 -13.92 29.40
N VAL A 585 -12.10 -13.58 30.68
CA VAL A 585 -11.00 -12.89 31.36
C VAL A 585 -10.87 -13.53 32.73
N GLU A 586 -9.65 -13.93 33.05
CA GLU A 586 -9.29 -14.65 34.27
C GLU A 586 -8.08 -13.99 34.94
N ASP A 587 -7.93 -14.23 36.24
CA ASP A 587 -6.74 -13.86 37.00
C ASP A 587 -5.56 -14.76 36.58
N ILE A 588 -4.37 -14.20 36.41
CA ILE A 588 -3.20 -14.96 35.95
C ILE A 588 -2.84 -16.14 36.87
N TYR A 589 -3.12 -16.01 38.18
CA TYR A 589 -2.83 -17.04 39.16
C TYR A 589 -3.72 -18.29 39.03
N THR A 590 -4.77 -18.27 38.20
CA THR A 590 -5.61 -19.46 37.94
C THR A 590 -4.85 -20.54 37.18
N ILE A 591 -3.85 -20.17 36.39
CA ILE A 591 -3.08 -21.07 35.52
C ILE A 591 -1.60 -21.18 35.92
N ASP A 592 -1.02 -20.18 36.60
CA ASP A 592 0.38 -20.24 37.04
C ASP A 592 0.69 -21.53 37.84
N GLY A 593 -0.21 -21.91 38.76
CA GLY A 593 -0.04 -23.12 39.59
C GLY A 593 -0.14 -24.45 38.82
N GLN A 594 -0.51 -24.41 37.54
CA GLN A 594 -0.65 -25.58 36.68
C GLN A 594 0.65 -25.91 35.92
N LEU A 595 1.62 -24.99 35.88
CA LEU A 595 2.93 -25.21 35.28
C LEU A 595 3.66 -26.37 35.96
N GLN A 596 3.88 -27.46 35.22
CA GLN A 596 4.58 -28.65 35.72
C GLN A 596 6.11 -28.54 35.62
N GLU A 597 6.59 -27.79 34.62
CA GLU A 597 8.02 -27.57 34.38
C GLU A 597 8.58 -26.52 35.33
N GLU A 598 9.78 -26.74 35.86
CA GLU A 598 10.49 -25.72 36.63
C GLU A 598 11.37 -24.90 35.70
N ILE A 599 10.90 -23.70 35.36
CA ILE A 599 11.62 -22.78 34.48
C ILE A 599 12.29 -21.71 35.35
N GLU A 600 13.62 -21.62 35.25
CA GLU A 600 14.41 -20.63 35.99
C GLU A 600 14.07 -19.19 35.52
N PRO A 601 13.73 -18.27 36.43
CA PRO A 601 13.48 -16.89 36.07
C PRO A 601 14.79 -16.13 35.85
N PRO A 602 14.75 -14.99 35.13
CA PRO A 602 15.85 -14.04 35.10
C PRO A 602 16.44 -13.77 36.49
N ALA A 603 17.76 -13.78 36.61
CA ALA A 603 18.45 -13.68 37.89
C ALA A 603 18.05 -12.45 38.72
N GLN A 604 17.68 -11.36 38.06
CA GLN A 604 17.22 -10.12 38.69
C GLN A 604 15.86 -10.29 39.40
N LEU A 605 14.93 -11.07 38.83
CA LEU A 605 13.66 -11.39 39.47
C LEU A 605 13.88 -12.24 40.73
N LEU A 606 14.73 -13.27 40.64
CA LEU A 606 15.09 -14.09 41.79
C LEU A 606 15.77 -13.28 42.90
N LYS A 607 16.82 -12.51 42.56
CA LYS A 607 17.61 -11.76 43.54
C LYS A 607 16.86 -10.61 44.20
N THR A 608 15.95 -9.96 43.48
CA THR A 608 15.30 -8.73 43.96
C THR A 608 13.89 -8.98 44.51
N LEU A 609 13.12 -9.85 43.86
CA LEU A 609 11.73 -10.14 44.22
C LEU A 609 11.56 -11.50 44.91
N GLY A 610 12.59 -12.36 44.93
CA GLY A 610 12.47 -13.72 45.48
C GLY A 610 11.59 -14.63 44.61
N ILE A 611 11.40 -14.30 43.33
CA ILE A 611 10.65 -15.12 42.40
C ILE A 611 11.54 -16.31 42.01
N GLU A 612 11.18 -17.50 42.49
CA GLU A 612 11.94 -18.74 42.27
C GLU A 612 11.60 -19.45 40.95
N ARG A 613 10.44 -19.13 40.36
CA ARG A 613 9.92 -19.78 39.16
C ARG A 613 9.38 -18.75 38.18
N PHE A 614 9.64 -18.98 36.90
CA PHE A 614 9.15 -18.16 35.79
C PHE A 614 7.78 -18.66 35.30
N TYR A 615 6.83 -17.75 35.09
CA TYR A 615 5.45 -18.08 34.71
C TYR A 615 4.94 -17.15 33.59
N LEU A 616 3.74 -17.41 33.06
CA LEU A 616 3.10 -16.55 32.06
C LEU A 616 3.03 -15.08 32.52
N ARG A 617 2.77 -14.81 33.81
CA ARG A 617 2.72 -13.44 34.35
C ARG A 617 4.02 -12.62 34.14
N ASP A 618 5.15 -13.32 33.98
CA ASP A 618 6.49 -12.74 33.84
C ASP A 618 7.02 -12.84 32.39
N SER A 619 6.22 -13.40 31.47
CA SER A 619 6.61 -13.67 30.07
C SER A 619 6.98 -12.43 29.25
N ASN A 620 6.71 -11.21 29.75
CA ASN A 620 7.03 -9.95 29.09
C ASN A 620 8.35 -9.31 29.56
N TRP A 621 9.36 -10.13 29.84
CA TRP A 621 10.68 -9.69 30.32
C TRP A 621 11.59 -9.05 29.24
N SER A 622 11.27 -9.24 27.95
CA SER A 622 11.99 -8.59 26.86
C SER A 622 11.43 -7.20 26.56
N GLY A 623 12.25 -6.29 26.04
CA GLY A 623 11.76 -5.06 25.40
C GLY A 623 11.20 -5.29 23.99
N ASP A 624 11.36 -6.50 23.46
CA ASP A 624 10.87 -6.96 22.16
C ASP A 624 9.53 -7.68 22.32
N PHE A 625 8.46 -7.17 21.71
CA PHE A 625 7.13 -7.76 21.87
C PHE A 625 6.95 -9.06 21.07
N GLU A 626 7.65 -9.26 19.95
CA GLU A 626 7.62 -10.53 19.21
C GLU A 626 8.19 -11.68 20.08
N ILE A 627 9.28 -11.41 20.80
CA ILE A 627 9.84 -12.35 21.80
C ILE A 627 8.83 -12.57 22.92
N ASN A 628 8.30 -11.50 23.52
CA ASN A 628 7.34 -11.61 24.63
C ASN A 628 6.09 -12.41 24.25
N ALA A 629 5.54 -12.20 23.05
CA ALA A 629 4.39 -12.92 22.54
C ALA A 629 4.71 -14.41 22.30
N ALA A 630 5.87 -14.72 21.73
CA ALA A 630 6.32 -16.10 21.58
C ALA A 630 6.46 -16.80 22.94
N THR A 631 7.09 -16.14 23.92
CA THR A 631 7.23 -16.64 25.29
C THR A 631 5.85 -16.82 25.95
N ALA A 632 4.95 -15.85 25.84
CA ALA A 632 3.61 -15.94 26.40
C ALA A 632 2.80 -17.14 25.84
N ARG A 633 2.91 -17.42 24.54
CA ARG A 633 2.26 -18.59 23.93
C ARG A 633 2.83 -19.91 24.45
N ASP A 634 4.15 -20.00 24.58
CA ASP A 634 4.81 -21.19 25.13
C ASP A 634 4.37 -21.44 26.58
N PHE A 635 4.37 -20.40 27.42
CA PHE A 635 3.90 -20.49 28.80
C PHE A 635 2.41 -20.87 28.88
N TYR A 636 1.55 -20.20 28.12
CA TYR A 636 0.12 -20.52 28.10
C TYR A 636 -0.12 -21.98 27.70
N LYS A 637 0.62 -22.50 26.72
CA LYS A 637 0.55 -23.90 26.31
C LYS A 637 1.04 -24.85 27.40
N LYS A 638 2.13 -24.53 28.09
CA LYS A 638 2.68 -25.36 29.18
C LYS A 638 1.78 -25.37 30.42
N GLU A 639 1.15 -24.26 30.73
CA GLU A 639 0.25 -24.11 31.88
C GLU A 639 -1.13 -24.73 31.62
N THR A 640 -1.67 -24.63 30.40
CA THR A 640 -3.06 -25.03 30.12
C THR A 640 -3.23 -26.21 29.17
N GLY A 641 -2.17 -26.60 28.44
CA GLY A 641 -2.22 -27.59 27.36
C GLY A 641 -2.85 -27.10 26.06
N LYS A 642 -3.25 -25.83 25.95
CA LYS A 642 -3.96 -25.26 24.79
C LYS A 642 -3.04 -24.39 23.94
N ASN A 643 -3.29 -24.35 22.63
CA ASN A 643 -2.62 -23.41 21.71
C ASN A 643 -3.53 -22.19 21.46
N VAL A 644 -2.91 -21.10 21.04
CA VAL A 644 -3.57 -19.87 20.61
C VAL A 644 -2.99 -19.42 19.27
N ASP A 645 -3.77 -18.71 18.47
CA ASP A 645 -3.46 -18.26 17.11
C ASP A 645 -2.81 -16.86 17.06
N GLY A 646 -2.60 -16.24 18.22
CA GLY A 646 -2.00 -14.92 18.35
C GLY A 646 -2.03 -14.40 19.77
N VAL A 647 -1.25 -13.33 20.01
CA VAL A 647 -1.18 -12.63 21.29
C VAL A 647 -1.46 -11.15 21.09
N ILE A 648 -2.36 -10.63 21.89
CA ILE A 648 -2.73 -9.23 21.97
C ILE A 648 -2.33 -8.75 23.37
N ALA A 649 -1.53 -7.69 23.50
CA ALA A 649 -1.25 -7.07 24.79
C ALA A 649 -1.91 -5.71 24.89
N ILE A 650 -2.59 -5.46 26.00
CA ILE A 650 -3.30 -4.21 26.29
C ILE A 650 -2.96 -3.75 27.70
N ASN A 651 -2.54 -2.50 27.85
CA ASN A 651 -2.26 -1.93 29.16
C ASN A 651 -3.42 -1.06 29.71
N LEU A 652 -3.32 -0.63 30.97
CA LEU A 652 -4.37 0.18 31.61
C LEU A 652 -4.57 1.57 30.98
N ASN A 653 -3.56 2.13 30.30
CA ASN A 653 -3.72 3.40 29.58
C ASN A 653 -4.69 3.24 28.40
N SER A 654 -4.61 2.14 27.66
CA SER A 654 -5.58 1.81 26.61
C SER A 654 -7.00 1.75 27.16
N ILE A 655 -7.19 1.06 28.29
CA ILE A 655 -8.50 0.95 28.96
C ILE A 655 -9.00 2.33 29.41
N GLN A 656 -8.13 3.17 29.98
CA GLN A 656 -8.46 4.53 30.37
C GLN A 656 -8.92 5.38 29.18
N ASN A 657 -8.23 5.28 28.05
CA ASN A 657 -8.56 6.03 26.83
C ASN A 657 -9.90 5.59 26.22
N VAL A 658 -10.18 4.27 26.25
CA VAL A 658 -11.49 3.73 25.86
C VAL A 658 -12.60 4.31 26.74
N LEU A 659 -12.44 4.28 28.07
CA LEU A 659 -13.40 4.85 29.02
C LEU A 659 -13.55 6.38 28.84
N ALA A 660 -12.50 7.09 28.45
CA ALA A 660 -12.56 8.53 28.22
C ALA A 660 -13.45 8.90 27.02
N LYS A 661 -13.51 8.04 26.00
CA LYS A 661 -14.37 8.23 24.82
C LYS A 661 -15.77 7.63 24.99
N MET A 662 -15.88 6.46 25.63
CA MET A 662 -17.15 5.77 25.83
C MET A 662 -17.98 6.32 26.99
N GLY A 663 -17.33 7.01 27.93
CA GLY A 663 -17.93 7.35 29.21
C GLY A 663 -17.79 6.20 30.23
N PRO A 664 -18.25 6.44 31.47
CA PRO A 664 -18.10 5.49 32.56
C PRO A 664 -18.95 4.22 32.38
N VAL A 665 -18.50 3.13 33.00
CA VAL A 665 -19.11 1.80 32.96
C VAL A 665 -19.55 1.40 34.37
N LYS A 666 -20.76 0.86 34.51
CA LYS A 666 -21.28 0.39 35.79
C LYS A 666 -20.90 -1.07 36.03
N LEU A 667 -20.28 -1.35 37.17
CA LEU A 667 -19.97 -2.70 37.65
C LEU A 667 -20.98 -3.10 38.73
N THR A 668 -22.03 -3.81 38.32
CA THR A 668 -23.14 -4.22 39.19
C THR A 668 -22.68 -5.02 40.40
N ASP A 669 -21.71 -5.93 40.20
CA ASP A 669 -21.20 -6.84 41.25
C ASP A 669 -20.38 -6.12 42.34
N TYR A 670 -20.00 -4.87 42.06
CA TYR A 670 -19.24 -3.99 42.93
C TYR A 670 -20.08 -2.80 43.43
N GLY A 671 -21.23 -2.52 42.79
CA GLY A 671 -22.04 -1.34 43.09
C GLY A 671 -21.35 -0.03 42.71
N GLU A 672 -20.44 -0.08 41.74
CA GLU A 672 -19.51 1.00 41.40
C GLU A 672 -19.65 1.48 39.97
N GLU A 673 -19.25 2.72 39.75
CA GLU A 673 -19.14 3.32 38.42
C GLU A 673 -17.67 3.65 38.11
N ILE A 674 -17.13 3.01 37.09
CA ILE A 674 -15.72 3.11 36.70
C ILE A 674 -15.60 4.04 35.50
N SER A 675 -14.85 5.11 35.68
CA SER A 675 -14.54 6.16 34.71
C SER A 675 -13.06 6.17 34.38
N ALA A 676 -12.66 6.90 33.34
CA ALA A 676 -11.25 7.13 33.03
C ALA A 676 -10.49 7.76 34.22
N GLN A 677 -11.16 8.56 35.04
CA GLN A 677 -10.53 9.31 36.14
C GLN A 677 -10.29 8.43 37.37
N ASN A 678 -11.21 7.51 37.69
CA ASN A 678 -11.13 6.67 38.89
C ASN A 678 -10.63 5.24 38.64
N LEU A 679 -10.41 4.84 37.38
CA LEU A 679 -9.98 3.49 36.99
C LEU A 679 -8.85 2.94 37.85
N PHE A 680 -7.78 3.72 38.00
CA PHE A 680 -6.58 3.27 38.70
C PHE A 680 -6.78 3.19 40.21
N GLU A 681 -7.40 4.20 40.82
CA GLU A 681 -7.72 4.21 42.25
C GLU A 681 -8.63 3.03 42.63
N ARG A 682 -9.69 2.82 41.85
CA ARG A 682 -10.63 1.71 42.06
C ARG A 682 -9.99 0.36 41.77
N GLY A 683 -9.20 0.28 40.70
CA GLY A 683 -8.42 -0.90 40.35
C GLY A 683 -7.52 -1.31 41.50
N GLU A 684 -6.76 -0.39 42.08
CA GLU A 684 -5.90 -0.64 43.25
C GLU A 684 -6.71 -1.08 44.48
N TYR A 685 -7.82 -0.41 44.78
CA TYR A 685 -8.65 -0.75 45.93
C TYR A 685 -9.20 -2.20 45.85
N TYR A 686 -9.80 -2.57 44.73
CA TYR A 686 -10.43 -3.90 44.58
C TYR A 686 -9.44 -5.01 44.26
N SER A 687 -8.31 -4.70 43.59
CA SER A 687 -7.29 -5.71 43.33
C SER A 687 -6.45 -6.04 44.57
N GLU A 688 -6.49 -5.30 45.68
CA GLU A 688 -5.53 -5.54 46.79
C GLU A 688 -6.10 -5.35 48.21
N ILE A 689 -7.07 -4.47 48.41
CA ILE A 689 -7.60 -4.11 49.75
C ILE A 689 -8.97 -4.77 50.01
N GLY A 690 -9.80 -4.93 48.97
CA GLY A 690 -11.22 -5.27 49.05
C GLY A 690 -11.60 -6.73 49.36
N SER A 691 -10.86 -7.45 50.20
CA SER A 691 -11.31 -8.76 50.73
C SER A 691 -12.34 -8.54 51.85
N PHE A 692 -13.62 -8.77 51.56
CA PHE A 692 -14.68 -8.73 52.57
C PHE A 692 -14.45 -9.82 53.63
N PRO A 693 -14.66 -9.54 54.94
CA PRO A 693 -14.65 -10.58 55.96
C PRO A 693 -15.71 -11.64 55.63
N GLY A 694 -15.28 -12.87 55.32
CA GLY A 694 -16.16 -13.99 54.98
C GLY A 694 -16.22 -14.39 53.50
N SER A 695 -15.48 -13.72 52.60
CA SER A 695 -15.30 -14.17 51.21
C SER A 695 -13.87 -14.66 51.00
N THR A 696 -13.71 -15.94 50.63
CA THR A 696 -12.42 -16.57 50.31
C THR A 696 -11.97 -16.33 48.87
N GLN A 697 -12.66 -15.47 48.10
CA GLN A 697 -12.30 -15.14 46.72
C GLN A 697 -12.05 -13.64 46.59
N LYS A 698 -10.81 -13.29 46.24
CA LYS A 698 -10.43 -12.01 45.65
C LYS A 698 -11.34 -11.82 44.42
N LYS A 699 -12.28 -10.88 44.46
CA LYS A 699 -13.18 -10.68 43.30
C LYS A 699 -12.35 -10.14 42.13
N ASP A 700 -12.43 -10.79 40.97
CA ASP A 700 -11.75 -10.41 39.73
C ASP A 700 -12.31 -9.07 39.18
N PHE A 701 -11.78 -7.95 39.69
CA PHE A 701 -12.23 -6.60 39.33
C PHE A 701 -11.92 -6.26 37.89
N PHE A 702 -10.67 -6.49 37.46
CA PHE A 702 -10.25 -6.14 36.10
C PHE A 702 -10.90 -7.02 35.04
N GLY A 703 -11.17 -8.30 35.33
CA GLY A 703 -11.97 -9.11 34.42
C GLY A 703 -13.44 -8.71 34.41
N ALA A 704 -14.05 -8.35 35.54
CA ALA A 704 -15.41 -7.80 35.55
C ALA A 704 -15.51 -6.49 34.75
N LEU A 705 -14.52 -5.60 34.91
CA LEU A 705 -14.42 -4.36 34.15
C LEU A 705 -14.25 -4.62 32.65
N SER A 706 -13.35 -5.53 32.28
CA SER A 706 -13.09 -5.89 30.88
C SER A 706 -14.35 -6.45 30.22
N ARG A 707 -15.06 -7.37 30.89
CA ARG A 707 -16.35 -7.91 30.41
C ARG A 707 -17.40 -6.82 30.24
N ALA A 708 -17.48 -5.86 31.17
CA ALA A 708 -18.43 -4.76 31.10
C ALA A 708 -18.12 -3.79 29.95
N ILE A 709 -16.83 -3.43 29.75
CA ILE A 709 -16.38 -2.61 28.62
C ILE A 709 -16.69 -3.30 27.29
N ILE A 710 -16.33 -4.58 27.16
CA ILE A 710 -16.58 -5.36 25.96
C ILE A 710 -18.08 -5.46 25.66
N SER A 711 -18.91 -5.74 26.67
CA SER A 711 -20.36 -5.76 26.50
C SER A 711 -20.87 -4.41 26.01
N GLN A 712 -20.41 -3.30 26.60
CA GLN A 712 -20.83 -1.96 26.18
C GLN A 712 -20.36 -1.61 24.77
N ILE A 713 -19.17 -2.06 24.35
CA ILE A 713 -18.68 -1.93 22.96
C ILE A 713 -19.59 -2.71 22.01
N ILE A 714 -19.85 -3.99 22.29
CA ILE A 714 -20.73 -4.86 21.48
C ILE A 714 -22.15 -4.30 21.42
N ASP A 715 -22.70 -3.84 22.55
CA ASP A 715 -24.02 -3.24 22.62
C ASP A 715 -24.09 -1.92 21.84
N SER A 716 -23.00 -1.15 21.81
CA SER A 716 -22.90 0.07 20.98
C SER A 716 -22.91 -0.26 19.49
N PHE A 717 -22.23 -1.32 19.05
CA PHE A 717 -22.31 -1.82 17.68
C PHE A 717 -23.75 -2.22 17.32
N ASN A 718 -24.39 -3.02 18.18
CA ASN A 718 -25.76 -3.50 17.97
C ASN A 718 -26.83 -2.40 17.99
N GLN A 719 -26.60 -1.30 18.73
CA GLN A 719 -27.51 -0.15 18.79
C GLN A 719 -27.31 0.82 17.62
N SER A 720 -26.08 1.01 17.16
CA SER A 720 -25.76 1.81 15.96
C SER A 720 -26.49 1.30 14.72
N ALA A 721 -26.68 -0.02 14.64
CA ALA A 721 -27.42 -0.70 13.58
C ALA A 721 -28.93 -0.43 13.60
N LYS A 722 -29.49 -0.11 14.77
CA LYS A 722 -30.95 -0.16 15.02
C LYS A 722 -31.64 1.20 15.22
N LYS A 723 -30.95 2.30 15.53
CA LYS A 723 -31.60 3.64 15.71
C LYS A 723 -30.67 4.87 15.56
N ASN A 724 -31.22 5.94 14.98
CA ASN A 724 -30.65 7.29 14.75
C ASN A 724 -30.32 8.14 16.01
N SER A 725 -29.79 7.58 17.09
CA SER A 725 -29.49 8.43 18.27
C SER A 725 -28.45 7.84 19.22
N GLY A 726 -27.41 8.64 19.48
CA GLY A 726 -26.56 8.53 20.68
C GLY A 726 -25.57 7.37 20.68
N VAL A 727 -24.86 7.13 19.58
CA VAL A 727 -23.89 6.04 19.47
C VAL A 727 -22.50 6.58 19.77
N VAL A 728 -21.69 5.86 20.55
CA VAL A 728 -20.23 6.07 20.56
C VAL A 728 -19.78 5.99 19.09
N PRO A 729 -19.23 7.05 18.49
CA PRO A 729 -18.81 6.99 17.10
C PRO A 729 -17.78 5.87 16.98
N TRP A 730 -18.03 4.85 16.17
CA TRP A 730 -17.05 3.79 15.90
C TRP A 730 -15.69 4.36 15.48
N LEU A 731 -15.70 5.53 14.81
CA LEU A 731 -14.53 6.36 14.52
C LEU A 731 -13.73 6.76 15.76
N ALA A 732 -14.38 7.06 16.88
CA ALA A 732 -13.71 7.38 18.15
C ALA A 732 -13.03 6.15 18.76
N LEU A 733 -13.60 4.95 18.60
CA LEU A 733 -12.94 3.71 19.04
C LEU A 733 -11.76 3.35 18.14
N LEU A 734 -11.86 3.59 16.82
CA LEU A 734 -10.73 3.43 15.90
C LEU A 734 -9.60 4.42 16.19
N GLU A 735 -9.93 5.68 16.49
CA GLU A 735 -8.95 6.69 16.92
C GLU A 735 -8.21 6.22 18.18
N VAL A 736 -8.95 5.74 19.20
CA VAL A 736 -8.34 5.18 20.42
C VAL A 736 -7.47 3.97 20.12
N GLY A 737 -7.92 3.05 19.26
CA GLY A 737 -7.12 1.89 18.86
C GLY A 737 -5.83 2.27 18.13
N SER A 738 -5.92 3.19 17.17
CA SER A 738 -4.78 3.73 16.43
C SER A 738 -3.78 4.43 17.35
N ASP A 739 -4.27 5.27 18.26
CA ASP A 739 -3.44 5.94 19.27
C ASP A 739 -2.78 4.94 20.21
N ALA A 740 -3.51 3.91 20.64
CA ALA A 740 -2.98 2.85 21.49
C ALA A 740 -1.86 2.05 20.80
N LEU A 741 -2.01 1.74 19.50
CA LEU A 741 -0.94 1.12 18.71
C LEU A 741 0.27 2.04 18.65
N ALA A 742 0.10 3.29 18.22
CA ALA A 742 1.22 4.25 18.10
C ALA A 742 1.97 4.47 19.41
N ARG A 743 1.27 4.44 20.55
CA ARG A 743 1.82 4.64 21.90
C ARG A 743 2.39 3.38 22.54
N LYS A 744 2.25 2.21 21.89
CA LYS A 744 2.57 0.86 22.40
C LYS A 744 1.75 0.48 23.65
N ASP A 745 0.53 1.01 23.72
CA ASP A 745 -0.47 0.66 24.72
C ASP A 745 -1.36 -0.52 24.26
N LEU A 746 -1.34 -0.82 22.95
CA LEU A 746 -1.88 -2.01 22.29
C LEU A 746 -0.79 -2.61 21.39
N MET A 747 -0.53 -3.91 21.50
CA MET A 747 0.48 -4.60 20.69
C MET A 747 -0.06 -5.95 20.22
N LEU A 748 0.29 -6.36 19.00
CA LEU A 748 -0.36 -7.47 18.30
C LEU A 748 0.67 -8.42 17.69
N THR A 749 0.40 -9.73 17.75
CA THR A 749 1.08 -10.76 16.97
C THR A 749 0.08 -11.85 16.60
N PHE A 750 0.18 -12.40 15.39
CA PHE A 750 -0.73 -13.43 14.89
C PHE A 750 0.04 -14.50 14.10
N ASP A 751 -0.46 -15.73 14.13
CA ASP A 751 0.10 -16.85 13.36
C ASP A 751 -0.39 -16.90 11.92
N SER A 752 -1.52 -16.27 11.63
CA SER A 752 -1.99 -16.19 10.26
C SER A 752 -1.04 -15.33 9.43
N PRO A 753 -0.56 -15.79 8.26
CA PRO A 753 0.34 -15.02 7.40
C PRO A 753 -0.24 -13.66 6.98
N ILE A 754 -1.56 -13.56 6.78
CA ILE A 754 -2.24 -12.33 6.37
C ILE A 754 -2.21 -11.32 7.53
N LEU A 755 -2.73 -11.69 8.70
CA LEU A 755 -2.73 -10.83 9.89
C LEU A 755 -1.30 -10.49 10.36
N SER A 756 -0.38 -11.45 10.32
CA SER A 756 1.02 -11.25 10.68
C SER A 756 1.69 -10.21 9.79
N SER A 757 1.51 -10.33 8.46
CA SER A 757 2.05 -9.35 7.51
C SER A 757 1.46 -7.97 7.70
N PHE A 758 0.15 -7.88 7.99
CA PHE A 758 -0.52 -6.62 8.28
C PHE A 758 0.02 -5.94 9.54
N VAL A 759 0.10 -6.68 10.65
CA VAL A 759 0.68 -6.20 11.91
C VAL A 759 2.12 -5.73 11.73
N ARG A 760 2.95 -6.53 11.04
CA ARG A 760 4.36 -6.20 10.76
C ARG A 760 4.51 -4.94 9.91
N SER A 761 3.68 -4.79 8.86
CA SER A 761 3.69 -3.59 8.03
C SER A 761 3.26 -2.32 8.79
N GLY A 762 2.37 -2.46 9.76
CA GLY A 762 2.00 -1.39 10.70
C GLY A 762 3.04 -1.13 11.80
N GLY A 763 4.00 -2.04 11.98
CA GLY A 763 4.97 -2.02 13.07
C GLY A 763 4.36 -2.28 14.45
N TRP A 764 3.22 -2.99 14.52
CA TRP A 764 2.44 -3.18 15.75
C TRP A 764 2.84 -4.41 16.57
N ASP A 765 3.77 -5.20 16.05
CA ASP A 765 4.48 -6.28 16.73
C ASP A 765 5.71 -5.80 17.52
N PHE A 766 6.08 -4.51 17.37
CA PHE A 766 7.11 -3.79 18.12
C PHE A 766 8.37 -4.62 18.45
N PRO A 767 9.09 -5.14 17.43
CA PRO A 767 10.38 -5.77 17.66
C PRO A 767 11.39 -4.72 18.17
N LEU A 768 12.50 -5.20 18.74
CA LEU A 768 13.58 -4.37 19.27
C LEU A 768 14.91 -4.82 18.65
N PRO A 769 15.47 -4.10 17.65
CA PRO A 769 15.00 -2.82 17.07
C PRO A 769 13.78 -2.99 16.14
N PRO A 770 13.12 -1.90 15.71
CA PRO A 770 11.96 -1.96 14.82
C PRO A 770 12.37 -2.52 13.46
N ALA A 771 11.53 -3.33 12.82
CA ALA A 771 11.85 -3.97 11.53
C ALA A 771 12.13 -2.95 10.41
N SER A 772 11.57 -1.75 10.50
CA SER A 772 11.80 -0.63 9.56
C SER A 772 13.13 0.08 9.75
N PHE A 773 13.89 -0.22 10.81
CA PHE A 773 15.14 0.45 11.12
C PHE A 773 16.20 -0.56 11.56
N ASN A 774 17.22 -0.76 10.73
CA ASN A 774 18.36 -1.60 11.07
C ASN A 774 19.54 -0.76 11.60
N PRO A 775 19.83 -0.78 12.92
CA PRO A 775 20.94 -0.04 13.50
C PRO A 775 22.31 -0.56 13.10
N ALA A 776 22.43 -1.76 12.53
CA ALA A 776 23.70 -2.28 12.04
C ALA A 776 24.01 -1.80 10.61
N ASP A 777 22.99 -1.34 9.87
CA ASP A 777 23.19 -0.80 8.54
C ASP A 777 23.93 0.55 8.63
N ASP A 778 25.02 0.62 7.88
CA ASP A 778 25.86 1.79 7.71
C ASP A 778 26.23 1.94 6.23
N SER A 779 25.53 1.25 5.31
CA SER A 779 25.91 1.19 3.89
C SER A 779 25.77 2.54 3.18
N VAL A 780 24.71 3.28 3.49
CA VAL A 780 24.39 4.59 2.94
C VAL A 780 24.67 5.68 3.98
N GLU A 781 23.99 5.64 5.12
CA GLU A 781 23.99 6.67 6.16
C GLU A 781 24.42 6.15 7.53
N SER A 782 24.79 7.05 8.45
CA SER A 782 25.14 6.66 9.82
C SER A 782 23.89 6.53 10.68
N ARG A 783 23.47 5.29 10.92
CA ARG A 783 22.32 4.96 11.77
C ARG A 783 22.70 4.75 13.23
N ASP A 784 22.19 5.59 14.11
CA ASP A 784 22.23 5.45 15.57
C ASP A 784 20.88 4.99 16.12
N PHE A 785 20.90 4.35 17.28
CA PHE A 785 19.75 3.75 17.90
C PHE A 785 19.79 3.90 19.41
N LEU A 786 18.65 4.20 20.01
CA LEU A 786 18.50 4.30 21.46
C LEU A 786 17.16 3.69 21.89
N ALA A 787 17.20 2.74 22.81
CA ALA A 787 16.01 2.31 23.54
C ALA A 787 16.32 2.12 25.03
N LEU A 788 15.44 2.62 25.88
CA LEU A 788 15.51 2.43 27.34
C LEU A 788 14.43 1.42 27.72
N VAL A 789 14.80 0.35 28.43
CA VAL A 789 13.88 -0.70 28.86
C VAL A 789 14.04 -0.91 30.36
N GLU A 790 13.01 -0.55 31.10
CA GLU A 790 12.94 -0.58 32.56
C GLU A 790 12.10 -1.75 33.06
N ALA A 791 12.52 -2.36 34.18
CA ALA A 791 11.71 -3.30 34.94
C ALA A 791 11.61 -2.83 36.39
N ASN A 792 10.40 -2.52 36.86
CA ASN A 792 10.14 -2.15 38.25
C ASN A 792 10.19 -3.38 39.17
N LEU A 793 11.32 -3.61 39.83
CA LEU A 793 11.51 -4.69 40.79
C LEU A 793 11.26 -4.25 42.24
N GLY A 794 10.51 -3.16 42.46
CA GLY A 794 10.17 -2.64 43.79
C GLY A 794 8.98 -3.31 44.47
N ALA A 795 8.31 -4.27 43.82
CA ALA A 795 7.07 -4.91 44.29
C ALA A 795 5.97 -3.89 44.66
N ASN A 796 5.86 -2.82 43.87
CA ASN A 796 4.94 -1.71 44.13
C ASN A 796 4.45 -1.11 42.81
N LYS A 797 3.50 -0.17 42.89
CA LYS A 797 2.89 0.49 41.74
C LYS A 797 3.42 1.93 41.57
N VAL A 798 4.70 2.15 41.94
CA VAL A 798 5.31 3.49 42.02
C VAL A 798 5.40 4.22 40.68
N ASN A 799 5.33 3.52 39.54
CA ASN A 799 5.47 4.15 38.22
C ASN A 799 4.45 5.27 37.97
N ARG A 800 3.30 5.26 38.66
CA ARG A 800 2.30 6.33 38.62
C ARG A 800 2.75 7.64 39.28
N PHE A 801 3.71 7.56 40.20
CA PHE A 801 4.28 8.71 40.92
C PHE A 801 5.68 9.06 40.41
N LEU A 802 6.14 8.43 39.33
CA LEU A 802 7.48 8.60 38.81
C LEU A 802 7.46 9.47 37.56
N GLU A 803 8.30 10.50 37.54
CA GLU A 803 8.57 11.30 36.35
C GLU A 803 9.96 10.97 35.81
N ARG A 804 10.10 10.93 34.48
CA ARG A 804 11.36 10.70 33.79
C ARG A 804 11.66 11.88 32.87
N LYS A 805 12.92 12.26 32.75
CA LYS A 805 13.42 13.13 31.68
C LYS A 805 14.64 12.45 31.07
N ILE A 806 14.71 12.44 29.74
CA ILE A 806 15.80 11.83 28.99
C ILE A 806 16.49 12.93 28.18
N ALA A 807 17.81 13.03 28.30
CA ALA A 807 18.65 13.87 27.47
C ALA A 807 19.69 13.01 26.77
N TYR A 808 19.80 13.16 25.46
CA TYR A 808 20.73 12.44 24.61
C TYR A 808 21.60 13.45 23.87
N ASP A 809 22.88 13.52 24.19
CA ASP A 809 23.83 14.42 23.55
C ASP A 809 24.79 13.59 22.69
N VAL A 810 24.80 13.82 21.38
CA VAL A 810 25.75 13.18 20.45
C VAL A 810 26.71 14.22 19.94
N THR A 811 28.00 13.95 20.10
CA THR A 811 29.09 14.82 19.69
C THR A 811 29.92 14.12 18.64
N ILE A 812 30.14 14.80 17.52
CA ILE A 812 31.02 14.34 16.47
C ILE A 812 32.44 14.85 16.75
N GLY A 813 33.38 13.94 16.92
CA GLY A 813 34.78 14.29 17.10
C GLY A 813 35.48 14.67 15.79
N ARG A 814 36.78 14.97 15.89
CA ARG A 814 37.56 15.49 14.74
C ARG A 814 37.74 14.48 13.61
N ASP A 815 37.72 13.19 13.94
CA ASP A 815 37.84 12.09 12.98
C ASP A 815 36.46 11.57 12.54
N ALA A 816 35.42 12.38 12.75
CA ALA A 816 34.01 12.04 12.56
C ALA A 816 33.50 10.87 13.44
N ASP A 817 34.19 10.58 14.55
CA ASP A 817 33.77 9.59 15.53
C ASP A 817 32.56 10.08 16.33
N LEU A 818 31.62 9.17 16.59
CA LEU A 818 30.36 9.47 17.27
C LEU A 818 30.47 9.11 18.76
N VAL A 819 30.39 10.14 19.61
CA VAL A 819 30.39 10.00 21.07
C VAL A 819 29.03 10.43 21.61
N ALA A 820 28.32 9.49 22.22
CA ALA A 820 27.01 9.72 22.81
C ALA A 820 27.12 9.84 24.33
N LYS A 821 26.30 10.73 24.89
CA LYS A 821 26.05 10.88 26.33
C LYS A 821 24.55 10.82 26.56
N LEU A 822 24.10 9.76 27.22
CA LEU A 822 22.73 9.58 27.67
C LEU A 822 22.62 9.98 29.14
N THR A 823 21.68 10.86 29.46
CA THR A 823 21.35 11.27 30.84
C THR A 823 19.87 10.99 31.09
N ILE A 824 19.58 10.23 32.14
CA ILE A 824 18.22 9.86 32.54
C ILE A 824 17.99 10.41 33.95
N THR A 825 17.00 11.29 34.09
CA THR A 825 16.61 11.88 35.37
C THR A 825 15.29 11.29 35.82
N TYR A 826 15.31 10.57 36.94
CA TYR A 826 14.12 10.03 37.60
C TYR A 826 13.74 10.93 38.77
N THR A 827 12.46 11.29 38.90
CA THR A 827 11.91 11.98 40.07
C THR A 827 10.76 11.18 40.65
N ASN A 828 10.94 10.67 41.87
CA ASN A 828 9.92 9.91 42.59
C ASN A 828 9.10 10.85 43.48
N LYS A 829 7.83 11.08 43.12
CA LYS A 829 6.89 11.97 43.82
C LYS A 829 6.02 11.27 44.87
N SER A 830 6.30 10.01 45.19
CA SER A 830 5.59 9.28 46.24
C SER A 830 5.62 10.02 47.57
N GLN A 831 4.46 10.14 48.21
CA GLN A 831 4.32 10.91 49.45
C GLN A 831 4.69 10.11 50.70
N ALA A 832 4.56 8.78 50.63
CA ALA A 832 4.87 7.83 51.68
C ALA A 832 5.55 6.59 51.08
N ASP A 833 6.35 5.91 51.90
CA ASP A 833 6.99 4.64 51.56
C ASP A 833 6.08 3.46 51.97
N THR A 834 4.82 3.55 51.54
CA THR A 834 3.79 2.56 51.80
C THR A 834 3.12 2.19 50.50
N TRP A 835 2.93 0.90 50.30
CA TRP A 835 2.18 0.36 49.18
C TRP A 835 0.85 1.11 49.00
N PRO A 836 0.43 1.46 47.76
CA PRO A 836 1.00 1.10 46.46
C PRO A 836 2.23 1.92 46.03
N ALA A 837 2.58 2.96 46.78
CA ALA A 837 3.76 3.79 46.55
C ALA A 837 5.02 3.17 47.19
N GLY A 838 6.18 3.80 46.99
CA GLY A 838 7.41 3.37 47.63
C GLY A 838 8.66 3.84 46.90
N LYS A 839 9.81 3.29 47.26
CA LYS A 839 11.03 3.44 46.45
C LYS A 839 10.87 2.76 45.08
N TYR A 840 11.46 3.35 44.05
CA TYR A 840 11.53 2.74 42.72
C TYR A 840 12.82 1.94 42.60
N VAL A 841 12.72 0.61 42.44
CA VAL A 841 13.86 -0.28 42.22
C VAL A 841 13.79 -0.74 40.77
N ASN A 842 14.67 -0.22 39.92
CA ASN A 842 14.62 -0.43 38.48
C ASN A 842 15.80 -1.28 38.02
N PHE A 843 15.54 -2.31 37.24
CA PHE A 843 16.56 -2.91 36.39
C PHE A 843 16.49 -2.24 35.01
N LEU A 844 17.42 -1.30 34.78
CA LEU A 844 17.52 -0.51 33.56
C LEU A 844 18.41 -1.23 32.54
N ARG A 845 17.91 -1.36 31.31
CA ARG A 845 18.68 -1.77 30.13
C ARG A 845 18.64 -0.67 29.08
N VAL A 846 19.81 -0.27 28.60
CA VAL A 846 19.97 0.72 27.52
C VAL A 846 20.49 -0.01 26.29
N TYR A 847 19.70 -0.01 25.23
CA TYR A 847 20.00 -0.65 23.94
C TYR A 847 20.55 0.39 22.97
N VAL A 848 21.70 0.09 22.40
CA VAL A 848 22.49 0.97 21.52
C VAL A 848 23.09 0.17 20.36
N PRO A 849 23.65 0.81 19.31
CA PRO A 849 24.20 0.08 18.17
C PRO A 849 25.25 -0.96 18.58
N LEU A 850 25.27 -2.09 17.88
CA LEU A 850 26.21 -3.18 18.14
C LEU A 850 27.65 -2.70 18.11
N GLY A 851 28.42 -3.05 19.15
CA GLY A 851 29.82 -2.69 19.30
C GLY A 851 30.06 -1.33 19.98
N ALA A 852 29.00 -0.68 20.48
CA ALA A 852 29.15 0.52 21.30
C ALA A 852 30.00 0.24 22.53
N SER A 853 30.93 1.14 22.83
CA SER A 853 31.89 0.98 23.94
C SER A 853 31.62 2.01 25.02
N LEU A 854 31.13 1.55 26.18
CA LEU A 854 30.91 2.35 27.37
C LEU A 854 32.26 2.72 28.01
N PHE A 855 32.47 4.00 28.28
CA PHE A 855 33.70 4.48 28.92
C PHE A 855 33.46 5.39 30.12
N GLU A 856 32.24 5.90 30.31
CA GLU A 856 31.83 6.64 31.50
C GLU A 856 30.44 6.19 31.93
N TYR A 857 30.27 6.01 33.23
CA TYR A 857 28.98 5.73 33.84
C TYR A 857 28.88 6.47 35.17
N GLN A 858 27.71 7.03 35.45
CA GLN A 858 27.39 7.63 36.74
C GLN A 858 25.98 7.23 37.14
N ASN A 859 25.80 6.80 38.39
CA ASN A 859 24.50 6.57 39.01
C ASN A 859 24.52 7.19 40.40
N ALA A 860 23.92 8.38 40.51
CA ALA A 860 24.11 9.27 41.65
C ALA A 860 25.60 9.52 41.96
N ASP A 861 26.07 9.13 43.16
CA ASP A 861 27.46 9.35 43.61
C ASP A 861 28.42 8.25 43.11
N LYS A 862 27.90 7.16 42.53
CA LYS A 862 28.71 6.06 42.02
C LYS A 862 29.16 6.33 40.59
N LYS A 863 30.46 6.21 40.34
CA LYS A 863 31.10 6.43 39.03
C LYS A 863 32.00 5.27 38.62
N ASP A 864 31.44 4.05 38.64
CA ASP A 864 32.19 2.84 38.30
C ASP A 864 31.52 2.12 37.14
N VAL A 865 32.20 2.11 35.99
CA VAL A 865 31.75 1.41 34.77
C VAL A 865 31.64 -0.11 35.00
N GLY A 866 32.38 -0.67 35.96
CA GLY A 866 32.31 -2.08 36.33
C GLY A 866 30.97 -2.51 36.95
N GLU A 867 30.13 -1.57 37.41
CA GLU A 867 28.76 -1.87 37.88
C GLU A 867 27.74 -2.03 36.72
N VAL A 868 28.16 -1.80 35.48
CA VAL A 868 27.30 -1.96 34.29
C VAL A 868 27.61 -3.27 33.60
N GLU A 869 26.62 -4.14 33.50
CA GLU A 869 26.72 -5.36 32.72
C GLU A 869 26.55 -5.03 31.24
N VAL A 870 27.57 -5.31 30.44
CA VAL A 870 27.55 -5.09 28.98
C VAL A 870 27.34 -6.42 28.28
N THR A 871 26.18 -6.58 27.64
CA THR A 871 25.82 -7.80 26.89
C THR A 871 25.44 -7.47 25.45
N THR A 872 25.10 -8.50 24.68
CA THR A 872 24.58 -8.37 23.33
C THR A 872 23.23 -9.09 23.26
N GLN A 873 22.24 -8.43 22.67
CA GLN A 873 20.92 -9.01 22.41
C GLN A 873 20.57 -8.72 20.95
N GLY A 874 20.45 -9.77 20.13
CA GLY A 874 20.32 -9.62 18.68
C GLY A 874 21.50 -8.85 18.09
N ASN A 875 21.22 -7.78 17.33
CA ASN A 875 22.21 -6.89 16.72
C ASN A 875 22.38 -5.58 17.51
N LEU A 876 22.26 -5.62 18.85
CA LEU A 876 22.38 -4.47 19.73
C LEU A 876 23.33 -4.75 20.89
N THR A 877 24.07 -3.73 21.31
CA THR A 877 24.79 -3.73 22.59
C THR A 877 23.85 -3.25 23.68
N VAL A 878 23.89 -3.89 24.85
CA VAL A 878 22.99 -3.60 25.98
C VAL A 878 23.81 -3.25 27.22
N PHE A 879 23.57 -2.07 27.78
CA PHE A 879 24.12 -1.65 29.07
C PHE A 879 23.06 -1.86 30.15
N SER A 880 23.33 -2.73 31.12
CA SER A 880 22.37 -3.12 32.15
C SER A 880 22.84 -2.75 33.55
N THR A 881 21.97 -2.16 34.37
CA THR A 881 22.31 -1.77 35.75
C THR A 881 21.07 -1.62 36.64
N MET A 882 21.27 -1.65 37.95
CA MET A 882 20.21 -1.39 38.94
C MET A 882 20.19 0.09 39.33
N VAL A 883 19.00 0.69 39.35
CA VAL A 883 18.77 2.08 39.74
C VAL A 883 17.75 2.11 40.86
N GLU A 884 18.09 2.71 41.99
CA GLU A 884 17.16 2.91 43.11
C GLU A 884 16.84 4.40 43.30
N VAL A 885 15.55 4.74 43.26
CA VAL A 885 15.05 6.11 43.45
C VAL A 885 14.16 6.14 44.68
N PRO A 886 14.70 6.59 45.84
CA PRO A 886 13.92 6.78 47.07
C PRO A 886 12.73 7.72 46.86
N ILE A 887 11.73 7.65 47.76
CA ILE A 887 10.60 8.57 47.74
C ILE A 887 11.07 10.03 47.88
N LYS A 888 10.33 10.97 47.27
CA LYS A 888 10.62 12.42 47.31
C LYS A 888 12.04 12.78 46.90
N SER A 889 12.66 11.98 46.05
CA SER A 889 14.03 12.18 45.60
C SER A 889 14.12 12.20 44.08
N THR A 890 15.20 12.81 43.60
CA THR A 890 15.59 12.81 42.19
C THR A 890 16.92 12.09 42.06
N ARG A 891 17.03 11.22 41.05
CA ARG A 891 18.25 10.49 40.72
C ARG A 891 18.59 10.69 39.25
N GLU A 892 19.87 10.88 38.97
CA GLU A 892 20.40 10.99 37.63
C GLU A 892 21.32 9.81 37.33
N VAL A 893 21.13 9.21 36.16
CA VAL A 893 21.94 8.11 35.63
C VAL A 893 22.51 8.56 34.28
N VAL A 894 23.82 8.43 34.10
CA VAL A 894 24.56 8.90 32.93
C VAL A 894 25.35 7.75 32.32
N PHE A 895 25.29 7.61 31.01
CA PHE A 895 26.12 6.72 30.20
C PHE A 895 26.82 7.54 29.13
N SER A 896 28.15 7.50 29.07
CA SER A 896 28.92 8.03 27.92
C SER A 896 29.61 6.88 27.20
N TYR A 897 29.33 6.75 25.90
CA TYR A 897 29.82 5.65 25.08
C TYR A 897 30.17 6.12 23.67
N ARG A 898 31.08 5.37 23.02
CA ARG A 898 31.41 5.58 21.61
C ARG A 898 30.57 4.64 20.76
N ILE A 899 29.93 5.18 19.73
CA ILE A 899 29.23 4.43 18.70
C ILE A 899 30.27 4.02 17.65
N PRO A 900 30.35 2.74 17.22
CA PRO A 900 31.40 2.26 16.31
C PRO A 900 31.08 2.61 14.85
N LYS A 901 30.73 3.87 14.59
CA LYS A 901 30.34 4.41 13.28
C LYS A 901 30.85 5.85 13.13
N ASN A 902 31.02 6.27 11.89
CA ASN A 902 31.44 7.63 11.53
C ASN A 902 30.53 8.19 10.43
N ILE A 903 30.30 9.51 10.43
CA ILE A 903 29.53 10.15 9.34
C ILE A 903 30.29 10.09 8.02
N LYS A 904 29.61 9.56 6.98
CA LYS A 904 30.15 9.40 5.62
C LYS A 904 29.93 10.64 4.77
N LEU A 905 30.60 11.74 5.14
CA LEU A 905 30.44 13.07 4.52
C LEU A 905 30.50 13.11 2.99
N GLU A 906 31.23 12.20 2.35
CA GLU A 906 31.42 12.17 0.89
C GLU A 906 30.41 11.29 0.13
N LYS A 907 29.69 10.40 0.83
CA LYS A 907 28.76 9.44 0.22
C LYS A 907 27.31 9.70 0.62
N ALA A 908 27.07 9.88 1.92
CA ALA A 908 25.80 10.34 2.45
C ALA A 908 26.08 11.09 3.76
N PRO A 909 25.98 12.43 3.77
CA PRO A 909 26.27 13.23 4.95
C PRO A 909 25.06 13.25 5.90
N TYR A 910 24.49 12.09 6.19
CA TYR A 910 23.29 11.93 7.00
C TYR A 910 23.59 11.18 8.30
N TYR A 911 23.02 11.68 9.38
CA TYR A 911 22.97 11.05 10.69
C TYR A 911 21.52 10.75 11.07
N HIS A 912 21.20 9.48 11.29
CA HIS A 912 19.84 9.01 11.54
C HIS A 912 19.77 8.45 12.95
N LEU A 913 19.03 9.10 13.84
CA LEU A 913 18.76 8.59 15.18
C LEU A 913 17.34 8.06 15.26
N TYR A 914 17.20 6.79 15.63
CA TYR A 914 15.92 6.20 16.05
C TYR A 914 15.91 6.03 17.57
N VAL A 915 14.91 6.63 18.23
CA VAL A 915 14.65 6.48 19.66
C VAL A 915 13.38 5.68 19.85
N GLN A 916 13.53 4.42 20.27
CA GLN A 916 12.42 3.51 20.51
C GLN A 916 11.89 3.67 21.95
N LYS A 917 10.60 4.02 22.06
CA LYS A 917 9.88 4.10 23.33
C LYS A 917 9.62 2.70 23.92
N GLN A 918 9.69 2.59 25.24
CA GLN A 918 9.20 1.43 25.99
C GLN A 918 7.67 1.43 26.11
N ALA A 919 7.04 0.27 25.90
CA ALA A 919 5.61 0.08 26.21
C ALA A 919 5.30 0.39 27.69
N GLY A 920 4.10 0.90 27.97
CA GLY A 920 3.65 1.21 29.34
C GLY A 920 4.15 2.54 29.93
N THR A 921 5.14 3.19 29.31
CA THR A 921 5.54 4.56 29.63
C THR A 921 4.61 5.58 28.96
N GLU A 922 4.50 6.78 29.52
CA GLU A 922 3.57 7.79 29.02
C GLU A 922 4.20 8.69 27.95
N LYS A 923 4.59 9.91 28.31
CA LYS A 923 5.09 10.96 27.42
C LYS A 923 6.31 11.65 28.05
N ASP A 924 7.33 10.86 28.32
CA ASP A 924 8.53 11.32 29.00
C ASP A 924 9.25 12.38 28.15
N PRO A 925 9.58 13.57 28.69
CA PRO A 925 10.35 14.58 27.98
C PRO A 925 11.68 14.05 27.45
N PHE A 926 11.96 14.33 26.18
CA PHE A 926 13.18 13.94 25.47
C PHE A 926 13.88 15.14 24.85
N GLU A 927 15.14 15.30 25.17
CA GLU A 927 16.02 16.36 24.67
C GLU A 927 17.14 15.74 23.86
N PHE A 928 17.26 16.07 22.59
CA PHE A 928 18.34 15.61 21.72
C PHE A 928 19.25 16.77 21.35
N LYS A 929 20.54 16.67 21.70
CA LYS A 929 21.57 17.58 21.22
C LYS A 929 22.49 16.88 20.25
N PHE A 930 22.78 17.57 19.15
CA PHE A 930 23.70 17.10 18.13
C PHE A 930 24.77 18.17 17.91
N ASN A 931 26.00 17.86 18.30
CA ASN A 931 27.13 18.80 18.33
C ASN A 931 28.11 18.47 17.21
N LEU A 932 28.31 19.42 16.30
CA LEU A 932 29.19 19.31 15.13
C LEU A 932 30.53 20.01 15.37
N PRO A 933 31.64 19.48 14.82
CA PRO A 933 32.92 20.16 14.82
C PRO A 933 32.86 21.41 13.93
N ALA A 934 33.79 22.35 14.13
CA ALA A 934 33.74 23.67 13.51
C ALA A 934 33.70 23.69 11.96
N TYR A 935 34.16 22.60 11.31
CA TYR A 935 34.16 22.44 9.85
C TYR A 935 32.86 21.86 9.28
N LEU A 936 31.90 21.48 10.12
CA LEU A 936 30.58 20.99 9.73
C LEU A 936 29.48 21.93 10.24
N THR A 937 28.38 21.98 9.50
CA THR A 937 27.14 22.64 9.89
C THR A 937 25.94 21.77 9.53
N VAL A 938 24.83 21.95 10.23
CA VAL A 938 23.55 21.37 9.84
C VAL A 938 23.12 21.98 8.50
N LYS A 939 22.67 21.14 7.58
CA LYS A 939 22.02 21.55 6.34
C LYS A 939 20.51 21.48 6.50
N SER A 940 20.00 20.30 6.87
CA SER A 940 18.57 20.08 7.09
C SER A 940 18.32 19.13 8.25
N VAL A 941 17.12 19.21 8.84
CA VAL A 941 16.62 18.30 9.86
C VAL A 941 15.25 17.80 9.42
N ASN A 942 15.09 16.49 9.23
CA ASN A 942 13.88 15.85 8.70
C ASN A 942 13.40 16.54 7.40
N GLY A 943 14.33 16.91 6.51
CA GLY A 943 14.06 17.61 5.25
C GLY A 943 13.71 19.10 5.36
N SER A 944 13.81 19.71 6.55
CA SER A 944 13.59 21.14 6.77
C SER A 944 14.90 21.91 6.97
N ASP A 945 15.06 23.03 6.27
CA ASP A 945 16.25 23.89 6.32
C ASP A 945 16.17 24.97 7.44
N GLU A 946 15.13 24.95 8.29
CA GLU A 946 14.97 25.94 9.37
C GLU A 946 16.16 26.01 10.36
N GLN A 947 16.94 24.94 10.45
CA GLN A 947 18.09 24.79 11.34
C GLN A 947 19.43 24.91 10.60
N GLU A 948 19.42 25.31 9.32
CA GLU A 948 20.61 25.41 8.47
C GLU A 948 21.70 26.31 9.10
N GLY A 949 22.96 25.91 8.95
CA GLY A 949 24.14 26.66 9.40
C GLY A 949 24.47 26.51 10.89
N LYS A 950 23.64 25.82 11.68
CA LYS A 950 23.91 25.58 13.10
C LYS A 950 25.05 24.57 13.31
N GLN A 951 25.88 24.82 14.33
CA GLN A 951 26.92 23.89 14.79
C GLN A 951 26.42 23.00 15.93
N ASN A 952 25.59 23.55 16.82
CA ASN A 952 24.95 22.81 17.91
C ASN A 952 23.45 22.85 17.68
N LEU A 953 22.88 21.68 17.41
CA LEU A 953 21.44 21.49 17.24
C LEU A 953 20.85 21.03 18.58
N LEU A 954 19.74 21.64 18.99
CA LEU A 954 18.95 21.24 20.15
C LEU A 954 17.51 21.01 19.69
N LEU A 955 17.03 19.79 19.85
CA LEU A 955 15.66 19.37 19.56
C LEU A 955 14.99 18.93 20.86
N GLN A 956 13.76 19.38 21.08
CA GLN A 956 12.97 19.04 22.27
C GLN A 956 11.64 18.43 21.84
N THR A 957 11.28 17.31 22.46
CA THR A 957 10.04 16.56 22.23
C THR A 957 9.70 15.75 23.49
N ASP A 958 8.72 14.86 23.42
CA ASP A 958 8.48 13.77 24.36
C ASP A 958 8.63 12.39 23.67
N LEU A 959 8.56 11.31 24.45
CA LEU A 959 8.44 9.93 24.01
C LEU A 959 7.00 9.41 24.16
N ALA A 960 5.99 10.17 23.74
CA ALA A 960 4.63 9.63 23.66
C ALA A 960 4.53 8.46 22.66
N THR A 961 5.32 8.52 21.60
CA THR A 961 5.54 7.47 20.59
C THR A 961 7.04 7.42 20.25
N ASP A 962 7.47 6.52 19.38
CA ASP A 962 8.86 6.49 18.91
C ASP A 962 9.26 7.82 18.24
N ARG A 963 10.55 8.17 18.28
CA ARG A 963 11.08 9.40 17.66
C ARG A 963 12.19 9.07 16.67
N GLN A 964 12.20 9.78 15.56
CA GLN A 964 13.23 9.67 14.53
C GLN A 964 13.75 11.05 14.17
N PHE A 965 15.06 11.14 13.96
CA PHE A 965 15.73 12.36 13.54
C PHE A 965 16.70 12.03 12.41
N GLU A 966 16.46 12.61 11.25
CA GLU A 966 17.36 12.62 10.10
C GLU A 966 18.03 13.99 10.05
N ILE A 967 19.37 14.01 10.18
CA ILE A 967 20.16 15.24 10.16
C ILE A 967 21.12 15.17 8.98
N GLU A 968 20.92 16.04 8.00
CA GLU A 968 21.88 16.27 6.93
C GLU A 968 22.92 17.28 7.38
N VAL A 969 24.20 16.96 7.18
CA VAL A 969 25.32 17.85 7.49
C VAL A 969 26.01 18.32 6.21
N ALA A 970 26.61 19.51 6.25
CA ALA A 970 27.40 20.05 5.17
C ALA A 970 28.76 20.52 5.69
N LYS A 971 29.78 20.45 4.82
CA LYS A 971 31.05 21.15 5.07
C LYS A 971 30.78 22.65 4.94
N ARG A 972 31.33 23.41 5.89
CA ARG A 972 31.19 24.86 5.95
C ARG A 972 31.95 25.58 4.84
#